data_AF-A0A3D8QYI2-F1
#
_entry.id   AF-A0A3D8QYI2-F1
#
_cell.length_a   1.000
_cell.length_b   1.000
_cell.length_c   1.000
_cell.angle_alpha   90.00
_cell.angle_beta   90.00
_cell.angle_gamma   90.00
#
_symmetry.space_group_name_H-M   'P 1'
#
loop_
_entity.id
_entity.type
_entity.pdbx_description
1 polymer ?
#
loop_
_entity_poly.entity_id
_entity_poly.type
_entity_poly.pdbx_seq_one_letter_code
_entity_poly.pdbx_strand_id
1 'polypeptide(L)'
;MPALPGFSGNAFRTREDCVEATFALLHALGPYKSPKGARIKIPVSTGVHFDETAAQLEGFARPLWGVGALLASESGYDADGQIQEELRSWVHGLFAGTDCTLPGGPNGEFWGPIKDMDQRMVEMEIVSFALLSAPAAFFPQQYGKFNSTNDVDSRKNWENVTSYLSSINDKEMPPTNWLWFRVLTNLALVNLGALSYTSLKTAMDNDLDTLESYHMGGGWSSDGTWSDNGRQADYYSGSFAIQFSQLLYAKYAADLDPDRCARFRERAKLFASDFLLYFDGHGAAIPFGRSLTYRFAMGGFWAMVALAEIPLPTDLTLGHVKGLLLRHLRWWAEKPEIFHSDGTLNIGFTYPNTYLSEDYNSPQSPYWCMKSLVAIALPADHEFWTCTERPHPISFSAPGALKEKGSAQNANVYIKALVKPRQILIHAPAHHFLLSSGQFCPWPIKASEAKYCKFAYSSSFGFSVPTGTLLQQIAPDSTLAISEDAGDTWKVRWKSDEPEFGYARFKSVGTDVMQIPALINTWIPSRASKIKVKTTLISPIAHWPHWHVRIHEISSRSEEIGDVDIQMCEGGFAVNSFQEDSGLALPQKRVGEIKANHRGILEGTAADKDSSVVFSSSGISGIVQLSTQQTQGVVLKPDSNTNLMMPRSLIPTIQQTVTLKAQQAPAIFITAVFAISAPELLSNTAQVLAEWKDRLVLKLGQDVQDEVITIHL
;
A
#
# COMPACT_ATOMS: atom_id res chain seq x y z
N MET A 1 -13.22 -16.24 -10.16
CA MET A 1 -12.19 -17.24 -9.81
C MET A 1 -12.72 -18.07 -8.65
N PRO A 2 -12.37 -19.35 -8.49
CA PRO A 2 -12.81 -20.10 -7.32
C PRO A 2 -12.23 -19.46 -6.06
N ALA A 3 -13.05 -19.36 -5.01
CA ALA A 3 -12.61 -19.00 -3.68
C ALA A 3 -11.62 -20.06 -3.15
N LEU A 4 -10.61 -19.66 -2.37
CA LEU A 4 -9.67 -20.58 -1.73
C LEU A 4 -10.28 -21.06 -0.39
N PRO A 5 -10.63 -22.36 -0.24
CA PRO A 5 -11.15 -22.88 1.02
C PRO A 5 -10.17 -22.66 2.18
N GLY A 6 -10.68 -22.26 3.34
CA GLY A 6 -9.87 -21.94 4.53
C GLY A 6 -9.32 -20.50 4.56
N PHE A 7 -9.28 -19.79 3.42
CA PHE A 7 -8.90 -18.37 3.37
C PHE A 7 -10.08 -17.48 2.96
N SER A 8 -10.71 -17.74 1.82
CA SER A 8 -11.81 -16.93 1.30
C SER A 8 -13.05 -17.07 2.18
N GLY A 9 -13.61 -15.95 2.63
CA GLY A 9 -14.72 -15.92 3.58
C GLY A 9 -14.35 -16.32 5.01
N ASN A 10 -13.06 -16.51 5.32
CA ASN A 10 -12.59 -16.77 6.68
C ASN A 10 -12.94 -15.58 7.60
N ALA A 11 -13.45 -15.89 8.79
CA ALA A 11 -13.92 -14.88 9.74
C ALA A 11 -12.77 -14.12 10.43
N PHE A 12 -11.55 -14.65 10.45
CA PHE A 12 -10.36 -14.05 11.09
C PHE A 12 -10.70 -13.41 12.45
N ARG A 13 -11.29 -14.17 13.37
CA ARG A 13 -11.63 -13.72 14.73
C ARG A 13 -10.66 -14.24 15.77
N THR A 14 -10.07 -15.39 15.51
CA THR A 14 -9.24 -16.17 16.42
C THR A 14 -7.85 -16.42 15.85
N ARG A 15 -6.96 -16.95 16.68
CA ARG A 15 -5.65 -17.43 16.24
C ARG A 15 -5.80 -18.59 15.25
N GLU A 16 -6.73 -19.49 15.53
CA GLU A 16 -7.00 -20.69 14.74
C GLU A 16 -7.50 -20.35 13.34
N ASP A 17 -8.33 -19.31 13.21
CA ASP A 17 -8.75 -18.78 11.90
C ASP A 17 -7.53 -18.36 11.05
N CYS A 18 -6.55 -17.68 11.66
CA CYS A 18 -5.30 -17.29 10.98
C CYS A 18 -4.43 -18.51 10.64
N VAL A 19 -4.38 -19.52 11.50
CA VAL A 19 -3.67 -20.78 11.25
C VAL A 19 -4.28 -21.51 10.05
N GLU A 20 -5.61 -21.66 10.01
CA GLU A 20 -6.34 -22.27 8.89
C GLU A 20 -6.05 -21.55 7.57
N ALA A 21 -6.14 -20.22 7.57
CA ALA A 21 -5.84 -19.40 6.40
C ALA A 21 -4.39 -19.55 5.93
N THR A 22 -3.45 -19.68 6.87
CA THR A 22 -2.03 -19.88 6.56
C THR A 22 -1.82 -21.23 5.88
N PHE A 23 -2.36 -22.32 6.44
CA PHE A 23 -2.29 -23.64 5.83
C PHE A 23 -2.98 -23.68 4.46
N ALA A 24 -4.13 -23.02 4.28
CA ALA A 24 -4.78 -22.91 2.98
C ALA A 24 -3.86 -22.33 1.89
N LEU A 25 -3.10 -21.28 2.22
CA LEU A 25 -2.12 -20.67 1.31
C LEU A 25 -0.91 -21.59 1.04
N LEU A 26 -0.46 -22.36 2.04
CA LEU A 26 0.65 -23.31 1.88
C LEU A 26 0.25 -24.52 1.04
N HIS A 27 -0.94 -25.08 1.27
CA HIS A 27 -1.49 -26.21 0.53
C HIS A 27 -1.57 -25.93 -0.98
N ALA A 28 -1.96 -24.70 -1.35
CA ALA A 28 -2.03 -24.28 -2.75
C ALA A 28 -0.67 -24.32 -3.46
N LEU A 29 0.45 -24.22 -2.72
CA LEU A 29 1.80 -24.30 -3.27
C LEU A 29 2.35 -25.72 -3.35
N GLY A 30 1.80 -26.67 -2.59
CA GLY A 30 2.28 -28.04 -2.49
C GLY A 30 2.53 -28.73 -3.84
N PRO A 31 1.58 -28.68 -4.81
CA PRO A 31 1.74 -29.30 -6.13
C PRO A 31 2.90 -28.77 -6.97
N TYR A 32 3.46 -27.60 -6.60
CA TYR A 32 4.46 -26.88 -7.40
C TYR A 32 5.87 -26.93 -6.78
N LYS A 33 6.04 -27.70 -5.71
CA LYS A 33 7.34 -27.96 -5.09
C LYS A 33 8.23 -28.79 -6.02
N SER A 34 9.53 -28.48 -6.02
CA SER A 34 10.56 -29.35 -6.62
C SER A 34 10.61 -30.72 -5.92
N PRO A 35 11.23 -31.75 -6.53
CA PRO A 35 11.30 -33.10 -5.95
C PRO A 35 11.77 -33.18 -4.50
N LYS A 36 12.71 -32.32 -4.07
CA LYS A 36 13.15 -32.21 -2.66
C LYS A 36 12.54 -31.02 -1.91
N GLY A 37 11.61 -30.29 -2.53
CA GLY A 37 10.88 -29.20 -1.91
C GLY A 37 11.66 -27.91 -1.71
N ALA A 38 12.86 -27.76 -2.30
CA ALA A 38 13.69 -26.57 -2.15
C ALA A 38 13.18 -25.35 -2.94
N ARG A 39 12.34 -25.56 -3.95
CA ARG A 39 11.95 -24.54 -4.93
C ARG A 39 10.48 -24.67 -5.27
N ILE A 40 9.83 -23.56 -5.62
CA ILE A 40 8.40 -23.57 -6.00
C ILE A 40 8.19 -22.79 -7.30
N LYS A 41 7.62 -23.48 -8.30
CA LYS A 41 7.30 -22.89 -9.61
C LYS A 41 5.79 -22.90 -9.85
N ILE A 42 5.14 -21.79 -9.55
CA ILE A 42 3.72 -21.59 -9.88
C ILE A 42 3.58 -21.68 -11.42
N PRO A 43 2.56 -22.38 -11.95
CA PRO A 43 2.49 -22.77 -13.36
C PRO A 43 1.96 -21.62 -14.25
N VAL A 44 2.51 -20.42 -14.06
CA VAL A 44 2.14 -19.20 -14.79
C VAL A 44 3.39 -18.64 -15.45
N SER A 45 3.32 -18.37 -16.75
CA SER A 45 4.45 -17.84 -17.52
C SER A 45 4.44 -16.32 -17.56
N THR A 46 5.20 -15.68 -16.65
CA THR A 46 5.56 -14.25 -16.69
C THR A 46 7.07 -14.09 -16.53
N GLY A 47 7.61 -12.93 -16.89
CA GLY A 47 9.05 -12.64 -16.79
C GLY A 47 9.37 -11.65 -15.69
N VAL A 48 10.60 -11.73 -15.18
CA VAL A 48 11.22 -10.79 -14.23
C VAL A 48 12.66 -10.51 -14.67
N HIS A 49 13.29 -9.46 -14.14
CA HIS A 49 14.65 -9.07 -14.53
C HIS A 49 15.76 -9.99 -14.00
N PHE A 50 15.45 -10.92 -13.10
CA PHE A 50 16.40 -11.89 -12.52
C PHE A 50 16.13 -13.32 -13.01
N ASP A 51 17.03 -14.26 -12.70
CA ASP A 51 16.94 -15.63 -13.25
C ASP A 51 15.80 -16.46 -12.63
N GLU A 52 15.35 -17.44 -13.40
CA GLU A 52 14.27 -18.36 -13.02
C GLU A 52 14.52 -19.11 -11.71
N THR A 53 15.77 -19.41 -11.35
CA THR A 53 16.05 -20.13 -10.09
C THR A 53 15.81 -19.20 -8.89
N ALA A 54 16.15 -17.92 -9.00
CA ALA A 54 15.79 -16.92 -7.99
C ALA A 54 14.27 -16.73 -7.88
N ALA A 55 13.54 -16.71 -9.00
CA ALA A 55 12.07 -16.65 -8.98
C ALA A 55 11.45 -17.86 -8.25
N GLN A 56 11.97 -19.06 -8.48
CA GLN A 56 11.50 -20.25 -7.77
C GLN A 56 11.92 -20.29 -6.30
N LEU A 57 13.06 -19.67 -5.96
CA LEU A 57 13.44 -19.43 -4.57
C LEU A 57 12.43 -18.50 -3.88
N GLU A 58 11.97 -17.43 -4.53
CA GLU A 58 10.91 -16.58 -3.93
C GLU A 58 9.68 -17.41 -3.53
N GLY A 59 9.32 -18.39 -4.38
CA GLY A 59 8.19 -19.29 -4.13
C GLY A 59 8.40 -20.19 -2.93
N PHE A 60 9.64 -20.56 -2.63
CA PHE A 60 9.98 -21.31 -1.42
C PHE A 60 10.14 -20.39 -0.20
N ALA A 61 10.89 -19.30 -0.34
CA ALA A 61 11.29 -18.44 0.76
C ALA A 61 10.12 -17.63 1.29
N ARG A 62 9.34 -16.92 0.46
CA ARG A 62 8.28 -16.00 0.94
C ARG A 62 7.21 -16.68 1.80
N PRO A 63 6.80 -17.93 1.55
CA PRO A 63 5.96 -18.68 2.49
C PRO A 63 6.57 -18.91 3.88
N LEU A 64 7.89 -18.83 4.03
CA LEU A 64 8.56 -19.08 5.31
C LEU A 64 8.23 -18.06 6.41
N TRP A 65 7.61 -16.91 6.10
CA TRP A 65 7.00 -16.08 7.14
C TRP A 65 5.89 -16.80 7.88
N GLY A 66 5.02 -17.50 7.16
CA GLY A 66 3.97 -18.32 7.76
C GLY A 66 4.53 -19.62 8.32
N VAL A 67 5.41 -20.31 7.60
CA VAL A 67 6.01 -21.58 8.07
C VAL A 67 6.80 -21.36 9.35
N GLY A 68 7.67 -20.34 9.41
CA GLY A 68 8.43 -19.99 10.60
C GLY A 68 7.53 -19.66 11.79
N ALA A 69 6.45 -18.90 11.55
CA ALA A 69 5.48 -18.58 12.59
C ALA A 69 4.70 -19.80 13.09
N LEU A 70 4.31 -20.72 12.20
CA LEU A 70 3.67 -21.98 12.57
C LEU A 70 4.62 -22.86 13.38
N LEU A 71 5.87 -23.04 12.94
CA LEU A 71 6.90 -23.84 13.63
C LEU A 71 7.31 -23.26 15.00
N ALA A 72 7.16 -21.95 15.18
CA ALA A 72 7.37 -21.27 16.46
C ALA A 72 6.19 -21.43 17.43
N SER A 73 5.09 -22.03 16.98
CA SER A 73 3.86 -22.22 17.75
C SER A 73 3.50 -23.70 17.90
N GLU A 74 2.56 -24.01 18.79
CA GLU A 74 2.01 -25.35 18.98
C GLU A 74 1.34 -25.91 17.71
N SER A 75 0.84 -25.04 16.83
CA SER A 75 0.25 -25.43 15.55
C SER A 75 1.26 -25.99 14.57
N GLY A 76 2.57 -25.87 14.84
CA GLY A 76 3.62 -26.47 14.04
C GLY A 76 3.78 -27.98 14.23
N TYR A 77 3.16 -28.53 15.29
CA TYR A 77 3.41 -29.89 15.76
C TYR A 77 2.10 -30.70 15.81
N ASP A 78 2.21 -32.01 15.62
CA ASP A 78 1.12 -32.96 15.80
C ASP A 78 0.93 -33.36 17.27
N ALA A 79 -0.01 -34.28 17.53
CA ALA A 79 -0.33 -34.75 18.88
C ALA A 79 0.84 -35.46 19.58
N ASP A 80 1.81 -35.99 18.82
CA ASP A 80 3.01 -36.66 19.32
C ASP A 80 4.19 -35.67 19.48
N GLY A 81 3.94 -34.37 19.29
CA GLY A 81 4.94 -33.31 19.36
C GLY A 81 5.93 -33.31 18.21
N GLN A 82 5.63 -34.00 17.09
CA GLN A 82 6.46 -34.00 15.89
C GLN A 82 6.04 -32.88 14.95
N ILE A 83 6.99 -32.29 14.22
CA ILE A 83 6.67 -31.30 13.18
C ILE A 83 5.69 -31.94 12.19
N GLN A 84 4.57 -31.24 11.93
CA GLN A 84 3.57 -31.69 10.96
C GLN A 84 4.22 -31.97 9.60
N GLU A 85 3.78 -33.03 8.91
CA GLU A 85 4.42 -33.50 7.66
C GLU A 85 4.53 -32.41 6.59
N GLU A 86 3.49 -31.57 6.44
CA GLU A 86 3.54 -30.45 5.51
C GLU A 86 4.67 -29.48 5.85
N LEU A 87 4.83 -29.10 7.13
CA LEU A 87 5.87 -28.18 7.60
C LEU A 87 7.26 -28.81 7.53
N ARG A 88 7.37 -30.11 7.78
CA ARG A 88 8.61 -30.89 7.64
C ARG A 88 9.18 -30.80 6.23
N SER A 89 8.32 -30.79 5.22
CA SER A 89 8.76 -30.64 3.81
C SER A 89 9.45 -29.30 3.54
N TRP A 90 9.11 -28.23 4.28
CA TRP A 90 9.78 -26.93 4.17
C TRP A 90 11.15 -26.94 4.87
N VAL A 91 11.27 -27.61 6.01
CA VAL A 91 12.56 -27.83 6.68
C VAL A 91 13.53 -28.59 5.77
N HIS A 92 13.07 -29.69 5.16
CA HIS A 92 13.88 -30.45 4.19
C HIS A 92 14.21 -29.64 2.92
N GLY A 93 13.26 -28.83 2.45
CA GLY A 93 13.47 -27.94 1.32
C GLY A 93 14.59 -26.92 1.56
N LEU A 94 14.69 -26.35 2.77
CA LEU A 94 15.78 -25.44 3.14
C LEU A 94 17.14 -26.14 3.06
N PHE A 95 17.24 -27.36 3.58
CA PHE A 95 18.47 -28.15 3.52
C PHE A 95 18.87 -28.49 2.09
N ALA A 96 17.91 -28.93 1.26
CA ALA A 96 18.16 -29.21 -0.14
C ALA A 96 18.54 -27.94 -0.94
N GLY A 97 17.92 -26.80 -0.63
CA GLY A 97 18.17 -25.53 -1.30
C GLY A 97 19.56 -24.94 -1.05
N THR A 98 20.15 -25.26 0.10
CA THR A 98 21.48 -24.80 0.50
C THR A 98 22.59 -25.82 0.26
N ASP A 99 22.26 -27.06 -0.11
CA ASP A 99 23.23 -28.10 -0.45
C ASP A 99 23.81 -27.90 -1.86
N CYS A 100 25.02 -27.32 -1.93
CA CYS A 100 25.72 -27.06 -3.19
C CYS A 100 26.18 -28.32 -3.93
N THR A 101 26.06 -29.51 -3.32
CA THR A 101 26.33 -30.79 -4.00
C THR A 101 25.16 -31.25 -4.87
N LEU A 102 23.97 -30.67 -4.69
CA LEU A 102 22.81 -30.92 -5.54
C LEU A 102 22.89 -30.09 -6.83
N PRO A 103 22.27 -30.56 -7.94
CA PRO A 103 22.22 -29.78 -9.18
C PRO A 103 21.60 -28.41 -8.94
N GLY A 104 22.20 -27.36 -9.51
CA GLY A 104 21.62 -26.01 -9.56
C GLY A 104 20.81 -25.76 -10.83
N GLY A 105 20.38 -24.51 -11.01
CA GLY A 105 19.61 -24.07 -12.17
C GLY A 105 18.11 -24.41 -12.05
N PRO A 106 17.29 -24.07 -13.06
CA PRO A 106 15.83 -24.05 -12.96
C PRO A 106 15.17 -25.41 -12.75
N ASN A 107 15.89 -26.52 -12.97
CA ASN A 107 15.42 -27.90 -12.75
C ASN A 107 16.17 -28.63 -11.62
N GLY A 108 17.02 -27.92 -10.87
CA GLY A 108 17.81 -28.47 -9.77
C GLY A 108 17.12 -28.43 -8.39
N GLU A 109 17.91 -28.37 -7.34
CA GLU A 109 17.44 -28.12 -5.96
C GLU A 109 18.26 -27.00 -5.32
N PHE A 110 19.57 -27.00 -5.53
CA PHE A 110 20.45 -25.95 -5.05
C PHE A 110 20.05 -24.60 -5.65
N TRP A 111 19.90 -23.59 -4.79
CA TRP A 111 19.48 -22.25 -5.20
C TRP A 111 20.51 -21.54 -6.08
N GLY A 112 21.76 -22.01 -6.07
CA GLY A 112 22.86 -21.39 -6.78
C GLY A 112 23.61 -20.38 -5.91
N PRO A 113 24.86 -20.06 -6.27
CA PRO A 113 25.67 -19.10 -5.53
C PRO A 113 25.08 -17.69 -5.63
N ILE A 114 25.27 -16.90 -4.57
CA ILE A 114 24.87 -15.50 -4.53
C ILE A 114 25.92 -14.63 -5.24
N LYS A 115 25.45 -13.70 -6.08
CA LYS A 115 26.26 -12.69 -6.77
C LYS A 115 26.00 -11.30 -6.20
N ASP A 116 26.78 -10.32 -6.65
CA ASP A 116 26.55 -8.92 -6.33
C ASP A 116 25.17 -8.49 -6.83
N MET A 117 24.42 -7.78 -5.97
CA MET A 117 23.07 -7.28 -6.27
C MET A 117 22.10 -8.38 -6.76
N ASP A 118 22.20 -9.59 -6.22
CA ASP A 118 21.41 -10.77 -6.62
C ASP A 118 20.08 -10.85 -5.85
N GLN A 119 18.98 -11.19 -6.55
CA GLN A 119 17.65 -11.36 -5.95
C GLN A 119 17.65 -12.38 -4.79
N ARG A 120 18.52 -13.40 -4.82
CA ARG A 120 18.65 -14.37 -3.73
C ARG A 120 18.94 -13.71 -2.39
N MET A 121 19.63 -12.57 -2.38
CA MET A 121 19.97 -11.82 -1.16
C MET A 121 18.72 -11.30 -0.46
N VAL A 122 17.67 -10.94 -1.23
CA VAL A 122 16.37 -10.54 -0.69
C VAL A 122 15.76 -11.66 0.13
N GLU A 123 15.76 -12.86 -0.44
CA GLU A 123 15.11 -14.04 0.12
C GLU A 123 15.80 -14.56 1.40
N MET A 124 17.05 -14.15 1.66
CA MET A 124 17.80 -14.54 2.87
C MET A 124 17.24 -13.92 4.15
N GLU A 125 16.62 -12.73 4.10
CA GLU A 125 15.92 -12.17 5.26
C GLU A 125 14.81 -13.10 5.74
N ILE A 126 14.07 -13.66 4.78
CA ILE A 126 12.93 -14.51 5.02
C ILE A 126 13.36 -15.86 5.62
N VAL A 127 14.41 -16.46 5.05
CA VAL A 127 15.04 -17.67 5.62
C VAL A 127 15.53 -17.39 7.05
N SER A 128 16.13 -16.23 7.27
CA SER A 128 16.64 -15.81 8.58
C SER A 128 15.53 -15.67 9.61
N PHE A 129 14.37 -15.14 9.24
CA PHE A 129 13.21 -15.10 10.14
C PHE A 129 12.77 -16.50 10.58
N ALA A 130 12.66 -17.46 9.66
CA ALA A 130 12.24 -18.82 10.00
C ALA A 130 13.24 -19.49 10.96
N LEU A 131 14.54 -19.28 10.71
CA LEU A 131 15.62 -19.77 11.58
C LEU A 131 15.65 -19.07 12.95
N LEU A 132 15.38 -17.77 13.02
CA LEU A 132 15.32 -17.02 14.28
C LEU A 132 14.09 -17.35 15.11
N SER A 133 12.94 -17.59 14.46
CA SER A 133 11.66 -17.84 15.13
C SER A 133 11.52 -19.27 15.65
N ALA A 134 12.00 -20.26 14.90
CA ALA A 134 11.87 -21.68 15.27
C ALA A 134 13.19 -22.45 15.10
N PRO A 135 14.31 -22.01 15.69
CA PRO A 135 15.63 -22.60 15.43
C PRO A 135 15.70 -24.09 15.77
N ALA A 136 14.99 -24.54 16.82
CA ALA A 136 14.93 -25.95 17.23
C ALA A 136 14.19 -26.85 16.22
N ALA A 137 13.27 -26.31 15.41
CA ALA A 137 12.58 -27.06 14.36
C ALA A 137 13.52 -27.42 13.20
N PHE A 138 14.52 -26.58 12.95
CA PHE A 138 15.55 -26.83 11.93
C PHE A 138 16.76 -27.56 12.53
N PHE A 139 17.19 -27.19 13.73
CA PHE A 139 18.38 -27.74 14.40
C PHE A 139 18.05 -28.07 15.86
N PRO A 140 17.54 -29.29 16.15
CA PRO A 140 17.08 -29.66 17.50
C PRO A 140 18.19 -29.76 18.56
N GLN A 141 19.45 -29.95 18.14
CA GLN A 141 20.60 -29.98 19.05
C GLN A 141 21.10 -28.56 19.32
N GLN A 142 21.55 -28.29 20.56
CA GLN A 142 22.05 -26.97 20.99
C GLN A 142 22.97 -26.40 19.91
N TYR A 143 22.58 -25.30 19.29
CA TYR A 143 23.10 -24.78 18.01
C TYR A 143 24.64 -24.92 17.87
N GLY A 144 25.08 -25.74 16.90
CA GLY A 144 26.51 -26.02 16.65
C GLY A 144 27.17 -27.07 17.58
N LYS A 145 26.47 -27.58 18.60
CA LYS A 145 26.95 -28.60 19.54
C LYS A 145 26.33 -29.96 19.21
N PHE A 146 26.92 -30.64 18.24
CA PHE A 146 26.53 -32.00 17.88
C PHE A 146 27.33 -33.02 18.70
N ASN A 147 26.65 -33.75 19.58
CA ASN A 147 27.28 -34.54 20.65
C ASN A 147 27.61 -35.99 20.26
N SER A 148 27.25 -36.47 19.05
CA SER A 148 27.50 -37.86 18.63
C SER A 148 27.89 -38.03 17.15
N THR A 149 28.47 -39.18 16.81
CA THR A 149 28.74 -39.62 15.42
C THR A 149 27.47 -39.95 14.63
N ASN A 150 26.29 -39.96 15.27
CA ASN A 150 25.01 -40.26 14.61
C ASN A 150 24.33 -39.00 14.06
N ASP A 151 24.91 -37.81 14.27
CA ASP A 151 24.32 -36.51 13.91
C ASP A 151 24.92 -35.92 12.61
N VAL A 152 25.53 -36.76 11.77
CA VAL A 152 26.30 -36.33 10.57
C VAL A 152 25.43 -35.52 9.61
N ASP A 153 24.20 -35.96 9.35
CA ASP A 153 23.30 -35.25 8.44
C ASP A 153 22.85 -33.90 9.02
N SER A 154 22.57 -33.82 10.32
CA SER A 154 22.22 -32.57 11.00
C SER A 154 23.38 -31.58 11.00
N ARG A 155 24.62 -32.05 11.22
CA ARG A 155 25.82 -31.24 11.13
C ARG A 155 26.03 -30.71 9.72
N LYS A 156 25.95 -31.60 8.71
CA LYS A 156 26.09 -31.21 7.30
C LYS A 156 25.04 -30.18 6.88
N ASN A 157 23.78 -30.37 7.27
CA ASN A 157 22.70 -29.43 6.97
C ASN A 157 22.95 -28.06 7.63
N TRP A 158 23.41 -28.05 8.88
CA TRP A 158 23.78 -26.82 9.57
C TRP A 158 24.97 -26.12 8.89
N GLU A 159 26.01 -26.85 8.49
CA GLU A 159 27.17 -26.33 7.75
C GLU A 159 26.76 -25.74 6.38
N ASN A 160 25.90 -26.44 5.63
CA ASN A 160 25.40 -25.98 4.34
C ASN A 160 24.58 -24.68 4.48
N VAL A 161 23.62 -24.64 5.41
CA VAL A 161 22.77 -23.47 5.64
C VAL A 161 23.61 -22.29 6.09
N THR A 162 24.47 -22.47 7.10
CA THR A 162 25.30 -21.38 7.64
C THR A 162 26.33 -20.89 6.63
N SER A 163 26.92 -21.78 5.83
CA SER A 163 27.82 -21.41 4.73
C SER A 163 27.10 -20.59 3.65
N TYR A 164 25.91 -21.03 3.23
CA TYR A 164 25.08 -20.30 2.28
C TYR A 164 24.74 -18.90 2.79
N LEU A 165 24.27 -18.80 4.04
CA LEU A 165 23.96 -17.52 4.69
C LEU A 165 25.18 -16.60 4.81
N SER A 166 26.34 -17.15 5.19
CA SER A 166 27.57 -16.38 5.35
C SER A 166 28.07 -15.77 4.03
N SER A 167 27.74 -16.38 2.89
CA SER A 167 28.20 -15.93 1.57
C SER A 167 27.68 -14.55 1.15
N ILE A 168 26.71 -13.97 1.88
CA ILE A 168 26.19 -12.62 1.65
C ILE A 168 27.19 -11.51 2.04
N ASN A 169 28.14 -11.81 2.92
CA ASN A 169 29.00 -10.79 3.54
C ASN A 169 30.02 -10.17 2.58
N ASP A 170 30.43 -10.92 1.54
CA ASP A 170 31.40 -10.48 0.54
C ASP A 170 30.72 -9.92 -0.73
N LYS A 171 29.45 -9.51 -0.65
CA LYS A 171 28.63 -9.11 -1.80
C LYS A 171 28.24 -7.65 -1.74
N GLU A 172 28.24 -6.99 -2.90
CA GLU A 172 27.71 -5.65 -3.02
C GLU A 172 26.18 -5.65 -2.89
N MET A 173 25.67 -4.66 -2.14
CA MET A 173 24.24 -4.42 -1.98
C MET A 173 23.91 -2.98 -2.37
N PRO A 174 22.76 -2.74 -3.02
CA PRO A 174 22.25 -1.39 -3.19
C PRO A 174 22.06 -0.69 -1.84
N PRO A 175 22.43 0.60 -1.69
CA PRO A 175 22.22 1.38 -0.46
C PRO A 175 20.74 1.75 -0.32
N THR A 176 19.95 0.76 0.07
CA THR A 176 18.48 0.78 0.17
C THR A 176 18.05 -0.16 1.31
N ASN A 177 16.78 -0.52 1.38
CA ASN A 177 16.27 -1.61 2.21
C ASN A 177 17.07 -2.93 2.10
N TRP A 178 17.82 -3.16 1.01
CA TRP A 178 18.63 -4.37 0.84
C TRP A 178 19.62 -4.64 1.97
N LEU A 179 20.13 -3.58 2.60
CA LEU A 179 21.05 -3.70 3.73
C LEU A 179 20.39 -4.42 4.93
N TRP A 180 19.06 -4.34 5.09
CA TRP A 180 18.35 -5.11 6.12
C TRP A 180 18.49 -6.61 5.92
N PHE A 181 18.52 -7.08 4.67
CA PHE A 181 18.59 -8.50 4.37
C PHE A 181 19.93 -9.09 4.85
N ARG A 182 21.05 -8.35 4.70
CA ARG A 182 22.36 -8.74 5.25
C ARG A 182 22.40 -8.62 6.76
N VAL A 183 21.90 -7.54 7.32
CA VAL A 183 21.83 -7.36 8.78
C VAL A 183 21.09 -8.53 9.44
N LEU A 184 19.91 -8.90 8.94
CA LEU A 184 19.10 -9.96 9.54
C LEU A 184 19.66 -11.36 9.27
N THR A 185 20.32 -11.57 8.13
CA THR A 185 21.10 -12.78 7.85
C THR A 185 22.23 -12.96 8.85
N ASN A 186 22.99 -11.89 9.09
CA ASN A 186 24.08 -11.90 10.07
C ASN A 186 23.56 -12.10 11.49
N LEU A 187 22.42 -11.50 11.84
CA LEU A 187 21.77 -11.71 13.12
C LEU A 187 21.37 -13.19 13.33
N ALA A 188 20.85 -13.85 12.29
CA ALA A 188 20.56 -15.28 12.34
C ALA A 188 21.83 -16.13 12.51
N LEU A 189 22.91 -15.82 11.79
CA LEU A 189 24.20 -16.50 11.94
C LEU A 189 24.75 -16.39 13.37
N VAL A 190 24.60 -15.23 14.00
CA VAL A 190 24.99 -15.02 15.41
C VAL A 190 24.13 -15.84 16.36
N ASN A 191 22.81 -15.78 16.21
CA ASN A 191 21.87 -16.50 17.09
C ASN A 191 21.96 -18.02 16.95
N LEU A 192 22.33 -18.52 15.77
CA LEU A 192 22.62 -19.94 15.52
C LEU A 192 24.01 -20.37 16.02
N GLY A 193 24.80 -19.47 16.59
CA GLY A 193 26.17 -19.75 17.07
C GLY A 193 27.16 -20.07 15.94
N ALA A 194 26.82 -19.77 14.68
CA ALA A 194 27.66 -20.06 13.53
C ALA A 194 28.83 -19.07 13.40
N LEU A 195 28.58 -17.80 13.73
CA LEU A 195 29.58 -16.74 13.76
C LEU A 195 29.44 -15.92 15.04
N SER A 196 30.54 -15.34 15.52
CA SER A 196 30.49 -14.47 16.69
C SER A 196 29.90 -13.11 16.34
N TYR A 197 29.16 -12.49 17.26
CA TYR A 197 28.69 -11.11 17.08
C TYR A 197 29.87 -10.16 16.82
N THR A 198 30.96 -10.30 17.58
CA THR A 198 32.17 -9.48 17.45
C THR A 198 32.76 -9.52 16.03
N SER A 199 32.77 -10.69 15.37
CA SER A 199 33.32 -10.80 14.01
C SER A 199 32.47 -10.11 12.94
N LEU A 200 31.16 -9.98 13.15
CA LEU A 200 30.23 -9.37 12.20
C LEU A 200 29.87 -7.92 12.55
N LYS A 201 30.16 -7.49 13.78
CA LYS A 201 29.70 -6.22 14.33
C LYS A 201 30.01 -5.03 13.43
N THR A 202 31.26 -4.88 12.98
CA THR A 202 31.66 -3.74 12.13
C THR A 202 30.87 -3.69 10.82
N ALA A 203 30.66 -4.85 10.16
CA ALA A 203 29.90 -4.90 8.91
C ALA A 203 28.41 -4.58 9.16
N MET A 204 27.83 -5.13 10.23
CA MET A 204 26.45 -4.83 10.61
C MET A 204 26.27 -3.36 10.99
N ASP A 205 27.19 -2.76 11.74
CA ASP A 205 27.15 -1.35 12.14
C ASP A 205 27.18 -0.44 10.90
N ASN A 206 28.05 -0.71 9.91
CA ASN A 206 28.10 0.09 8.68
C ASN A 206 26.76 0.10 7.93
N ASP A 207 26.12 -1.06 7.82
CA ASP A 207 24.81 -1.20 7.18
C ASP A 207 23.72 -0.51 7.99
N LEU A 208 23.69 -0.75 9.31
CA LEU A 208 22.69 -0.19 10.21
C LEU A 208 22.80 1.34 10.28
N ASP A 209 24.01 1.90 10.29
CA ASP A 209 24.23 3.35 10.31
C ASP A 209 23.76 4.00 9.00
N THR A 210 23.98 3.32 7.87
CA THR A 210 23.41 3.72 6.58
C THR A 210 21.88 3.67 6.60
N LEU A 211 21.29 2.59 7.10
CA LEU A 211 19.84 2.43 7.23
C LEU A 211 19.20 3.45 8.17
N GLU A 212 19.89 3.83 9.26
CA GLU A 212 19.42 4.87 10.17
C GLU A 212 19.39 6.25 9.53
N SER A 213 20.24 6.52 8.52
CA SER A 213 20.20 7.78 7.76
C SER A 213 18.91 7.98 6.95
N TYR A 214 18.14 6.91 6.72
CA TYR A 214 16.86 6.97 6.00
C TYR A 214 15.66 7.31 6.90
N HIS A 215 15.90 7.54 8.21
CA HIS A 215 14.86 8.01 9.12
C HIS A 215 14.47 9.45 8.81
N MET A 216 13.18 9.68 8.57
CA MET A 216 12.63 11.01 8.22
C MET A 216 12.11 11.76 9.45
N GLY A 217 12.09 11.13 10.63
CA GLY A 217 11.45 11.63 11.85
C GLY A 217 10.02 11.12 12.04
N GLY A 218 9.50 11.22 13.27
CA GLY A 218 8.12 10.77 13.59
C GLY A 218 7.88 9.27 13.37
N GLY A 219 8.94 8.46 13.46
CA GLY A 219 8.89 7.03 13.14
C GLY A 219 9.01 6.69 11.65
N TRP A 220 8.77 7.64 10.73
CA TRP A 220 8.81 7.40 9.28
C TRP A 220 10.21 7.14 8.74
N SER A 221 10.31 6.24 7.75
CA SER A 221 11.54 5.96 7.00
C SER A 221 11.25 5.90 5.50
N SER A 222 12.18 6.44 4.71
CA SER A 222 12.21 6.25 3.26
C SER A 222 13.03 5.02 2.88
N ASP A 223 12.86 4.55 1.65
CA ASP A 223 13.73 3.53 1.07
C ASP A 223 14.88 4.18 0.30
N GLY A 224 16.02 4.33 0.98
CA GLY A 224 17.12 5.19 0.52
C GLY A 224 16.95 6.64 0.99
N THR A 225 17.89 7.50 0.59
CA THR A 225 17.93 8.91 1.03
C THR A 225 16.77 9.71 0.45
N TRP A 226 15.92 10.27 1.33
CA TRP A 226 14.89 11.24 0.94
C TRP A 226 15.53 12.52 0.41
N SER A 227 15.32 12.84 -0.87
CA SER A 227 15.93 14.00 -1.55
C SER A 227 15.12 14.43 -2.78
N ASP A 228 15.56 15.48 -3.47
CA ASP A 228 14.97 15.92 -4.74
C ASP A 228 15.12 14.89 -5.88
N ASN A 229 15.95 13.88 -5.67
CA ASN A 229 16.10 12.77 -6.61
C ASN A 229 15.14 11.62 -6.32
N GLY A 230 14.48 11.59 -5.15
CA GLY A 230 13.60 10.51 -4.75
C GLY A 230 12.93 10.72 -3.40
N ARG A 231 11.59 10.59 -3.37
CA ARG A 231 10.76 10.83 -2.19
C ARG A 231 9.70 9.73 -2.09
N GLN A 232 10.03 8.64 -1.41
CA GLN A 232 9.15 7.48 -1.25
C GLN A 232 8.93 7.15 0.22
N ALA A 233 7.67 7.22 0.63
CA ALA A 233 7.17 6.75 1.92
C ALA A 233 5.82 6.06 1.65
N ASP A 234 5.86 4.75 1.42
CA ASP A 234 4.72 3.91 1.04
C ASP A 234 4.63 2.67 1.94
N TYR A 235 3.76 1.71 1.63
CA TYR A 235 3.64 0.48 2.42
C TYR A 235 4.87 -0.43 2.34
N TYR A 236 5.71 -0.30 1.31
CA TYR A 236 6.94 -1.06 1.23
C TYR A 236 7.87 -0.64 2.36
N SER A 237 8.20 0.65 2.46
CA SER A 237 9.02 1.13 3.58
C SER A 237 8.26 1.07 4.92
N GLY A 238 6.99 1.44 4.91
CA GLY A 238 6.16 1.65 6.10
C GLY A 238 5.57 0.38 6.73
N SER A 239 5.45 -0.74 6.00
CA SER A 239 4.77 -1.92 6.56
C SER A 239 5.52 -3.23 6.42
N PHE A 240 6.04 -3.54 5.23
CA PHE A 240 6.50 -4.89 4.93
C PHE A 240 7.95 -5.01 4.47
N ALA A 241 8.72 -3.92 4.47
CA ALA A 241 10.19 -3.96 4.41
C ALA A 241 10.79 -3.27 5.63
N ILE A 242 11.07 -1.96 5.58
CA ILE A 242 11.93 -1.29 6.57
C ILE A 242 11.36 -1.33 8.00
N GLN A 243 10.11 -0.89 8.20
CA GLN A 243 9.49 -0.96 9.54
C GLN A 243 9.45 -2.39 10.08
N PHE A 244 9.09 -3.35 9.23
CA PHE A 244 9.06 -4.75 9.60
C PHE A 244 10.44 -5.27 10.03
N SER A 245 11.48 -5.00 9.25
CA SER A 245 12.85 -5.43 9.52
C SER A 245 13.43 -4.75 10.76
N GLN A 246 13.11 -3.48 11.02
CA GLN A 246 13.46 -2.78 12.26
C GLN A 246 12.86 -3.48 13.49
N LEU A 247 11.58 -3.86 13.43
CA LEU A 247 10.91 -4.55 14.53
C LEU A 247 11.43 -5.99 14.70
N LEU A 248 11.74 -6.65 13.59
CA LEU A 248 12.36 -7.97 13.60
C LEU A 248 13.74 -7.93 14.27
N TYR A 249 14.58 -6.96 13.91
CA TYR A 249 15.86 -6.71 14.57
C TYR A 249 15.66 -6.39 16.06
N ALA A 250 14.71 -5.52 16.40
CA ALA A 250 14.44 -5.16 17.79
C ALA A 250 14.06 -6.37 18.66
N LYS A 251 13.36 -7.36 18.09
CA LYS A 251 13.00 -8.62 18.78
C LYS A 251 14.21 -9.51 19.02
N TYR A 252 15.03 -9.77 17.99
CA TYR A 252 16.08 -10.80 18.04
C TYR A 252 17.50 -10.27 18.35
N ALA A 253 17.70 -8.96 18.39
CA ALA A 253 18.99 -8.33 18.71
C ALA A 253 18.98 -7.58 20.06
N ALA A 254 17.93 -7.72 20.88
CA ALA A 254 17.74 -6.93 22.10
C ALA A 254 18.93 -7.03 23.08
N ASP A 255 19.53 -8.22 23.22
CA ASP A 255 20.68 -8.45 24.10
C ASP A 255 22.03 -8.05 23.46
N LEU A 256 22.07 -7.93 22.13
CA LEU A 256 23.28 -7.64 21.36
C LEU A 256 23.48 -6.14 21.11
N ASP A 257 22.38 -5.42 20.85
CA ASP A 257 22.34 -3.99 20.49
C ASP A 257 21.14 -3.29 21.14
N PRO A 258 21.11 -3.20 22.49
CA PRO A 258 19.94 -2.72 23.24
C PRO A 258 19.56 -1.28 22.89
N ASP A 259 20.54 -0.41 22.65
CA ASP A 259 20.31 1.01 22.38
C ASP A 259 19.62 1.21 21.03
N ARG A 260 20.05 0.53 19.97
CA ARG A 260 19.42 0.62 18.64
C ARG A 260 18.04 -0.04 18.66
N CYS A 261 17.89 -1.17 19.35
CA CYS A 261 16.60 -1.82 19.55
C CYS A 261 15.60 -0.89 20.27
N ALA A 262 16.02 -0.17 21.32
CA ALA A 262 15.17 0.81 22.00
C ALA A 262 14.73 1.95 21.07
N ARG A 263 15.65 2.47 20.23
CA ARG A 263 15.30 3.48 19.21
C ARG A 263 14.27 2.97 18.21
N PHE A 264 14.42 1.75 17.71
CA PHE A 264 13.46 1.17 16.75
C PHE A 264 12.08 0.95 17.37
N ARG A 265 12.00 0.49 18.63
CA ARG A 265 10.72 0.39 19.35
C ARG A 265 10.02 1.75 19.48
N GLU A 266 10.77 2.79 19.85
CA GLU A 266 10.21 4.15 19.95
C GLU A 266 9.76 4.71 18.59
N ARG A 267 10.55 4.47 17.52
CA ARG A 267 10.16 4.85 16.15
C ARG A 267 8.85 4.17 15.74
N ALA A 268 8.71 2.88 15.98
CA ALA A 268 7.50 2.14 15.65
C ALA A 268 6.29 2.62 16.46
N LYS A 269 6.47 2.94 17.75
CA LYS A 269 5.43 3.55 18.58
C LYS A 269 4.92 4.86 17.97
N LEU A 270 5.82 5.76 17.57
CA LEU A 270 5.44 7.02 16.92
C LEU A 270 4.74 6.77 15.58
N PHE A 271 5.28 5.88 14.76
CA PHE A 271 4.75 5.54 13.45
C PHE A 271 3.33 4.95 13.51
N ALA A 272 3.03 4.11 14.52
CA ALA A 272 1.73 3.48 14.69
C ALA A 272 0.56 4.48 14.73
N SER A 273 0.78 5.67 15.31
CA SER A 273 -0.25 6.72 15.42
C SER A 273 -0.64 7.34 14.08
N ASP A 274 0.27 7.32 13.12
CA ASP A 274 0.01 7.80 11.76
C ASP A 274 -0.44 6.67 10.85
N PHE A 275 0.20 5.50 10.95
CA PHE A 275 -0.03 4.38 10.05
C PHE A 275 -1.43 3.78 10.18
N LEU A 276 -2.06 3.84 11.36
CA LEU A 276 -3.44 3.39 11.54
C LEU A 276 -4.41 4.11 10.60
N LEU A 277 -4.11 5.35 10.22
CA LEU A 277 -4.98 6.17 9.38
C LEU A 277 -5.00 5.71 7.91
N TYR A 278 -4.11 4.82 7.50
CA TYR A 278 -4.12 4.27 6.15
C TYR A 278 -5.18 3.19 5.94
N PHE A 279 -5.85 2.76 7.02
CA PHE A 279 -6.89 1.74 7.01
C PHE A 279 -8.24 2.36 7.37
N ASP A 280 -9.30 1.93 6.68
CA ASP A 280 -10.65 2.33 7.04
C ASP A 280 -11.21 1.51 8.23
N GLY A 281 -12.42 1.86 8.65
CA GLY A 281 -13.11 1.18 9.74
C GLY A 281 -13.42 -0.31 9.49
N HIS A 282 -13.44 -0.74 8.23
CA HIS A 282 -13.73 -2.11 7.78
C HIS A 282 -12.46 -2.91 7.45
N GLY A 283 -11.28 -2.27 7.45
CA GLY A 283 -9.98 -2.89 7.17
C GLY A 283 -9.45 -2.66 5.76
N ALA A 284 -10.15 -1.93 4.89
CA ALA A 284 -9.65 -1.58 3.57
C ALA A 284 -8.47 -0.59 3.70
N ALA A 285 -7.35 -0.90 3.07
CA ALA A 285 -6.20 0.01 3.00
C ALA A 285 -6.33 0.94 1.79
N ILE A 286 -5.83 2.18 1.90
CA ILE A 286 -5.73 3.09 0.75
C ILE A 286 -4.58 2.60 -0.16
N PRO A 287 -4.82 2.13 -1.40
CA PRO A 287 -3.75 1.68 -2.28
C PRO A 287 -2.86 2.86 -2.68
N PHE A 288 -1.57 2.82 -2.34
CA PHE A 288 -0.62 3.89 -2.61
C PHE A 288 0.82 3.35 -2.69
N GLY A 289 1.57 3.78 -3.71
CA GLY A 289 2.96 3.42 -3.91
C GLY A 289 3.19 2.10 -4.67
N ARG A 290 4.39 1.56 -4.55
CA ARG A 290 4.85 0.36 -5.27
C ARG A 290 4.48 -0.94 -4.55
N SER A 291 4.68 -2.06 -5.24
CA SER A 291 4.57 -3.42 -4.67
C SER A 291 3.21 -3.76 -4.06
N LEU A 292 2.15 -3.11 -4.53
CA LEU A 292 0.79 -3.35 -4.06
C LEU A 292 0.30 -4.79 -4.33
N THR A 293 0.99 -5.51 -5.22
CA THR A 293 0.75 -6.95 -5.47
C THR A 293 0.99 -7.84 -4.26
N TYR A 294 1.60 -7.33 -3.19
CA TYR A 294 1.76 -8.04 -1.93
C TYR A 294 0.53 -7.92 -1.02
N ARG A 295 -0.48 -7.14 -1.42
CA ARG A 295 -1.84 -7.14 -0.87
C ARG A 295 -1.89 -6.96 0.63
N PHE A 296 -2.26 -8.02 1.36
CA PHE A 296 -2.39 -7.99 2.80
C PHE A 296 -1.07 -7.83 3.53
N ALA A 297 0.09 -7.87 2.85
CA ALA A 297 1.36 -7.42 3.43
C ALA A 297 1.28 -5.99 4.01
N MET A 298 0.34 -5.16 3.53
CA MET A 298 0.05 -3.85 4.12
C MET A 298 -0.25 -3.93 5.62
N GLY A 299 -0.81 -5.03 6.13
CA GLY A 299 -1.02 -5.27 7.56
C GLY A 299 0.20 -5.80 8.33
N GLY A 300 1.34 -6.03 7.65
CA GLY A 300 2.51 -6.70 8.22
C GLY A 300 3.10 -5.98 9.43
N PHE A 301 3.09 -4.64 9.41
CA PHE A 301 3.48 -3.83 10.57
C PHE A 301 2.69 -4.21 11.84
N TRP A 302 1.37 -4.35 11.76
CA TRP A 302 0.53 -4.66 12.91
C TRP A 302 0.80 -6.07 13.46
N ALA A 303 1.03 -7.03 12.57
CA ALA A 303 1.43 -8.38 12.96
C ALA A 303 2.79 -8.37 13.69
N MET A 304 3.75 -7.58 13.19
CA MET A 304 5.07 -7.48 13.80
C MET A 304 5.08 -6.65 15.09
N VAL A 305 4.21 -5.64 15.23
CA VAL A 305 3.97 -4.91 16.49
C VAL A 305 3.53 -5.86 17.58
N ALA A 306 2.60 -6.78 17.28
CA ALA A 306 2.17 -7.81 18.21
C ALA A 306 3.30 -8.79 18.52
N LEU A 307 3.97 -9.35 17.50
CA LEU A 307 5.01 -10.37 17.68
C LEU A 307 6.26 -9.86 18.42
N ALA A 308 6.67 -8.61 18.17
CA ALA A 308 7.81 -7.98 18.84
C ALA A 308 7.42 -7.23 20.13
N GLU A 309 6.15 -7.33 20.55
CA GLU A 309 5.63 -6.74 21.79
C GLU A 309 5.98 -5.25 21.92
N ILE A 310 5.73 -4.51 20.85
CA ILE A 310 6.14 -3.11 20.75
C ILE A 310 5.28 -2.25 21.68
N PRO A 311 5.90 -1.37 22.50
CA PRO A 311 5.15 -0.42 23.32
C PRO A 311 4.23 0.46 22.47
N LEU A 312 2.97 0.58 22.89
CA LEU A 312 1.96 1.33 22.15
C LEU A 312 1.88 2.79 22.64
N PRO A 313 1.46 3.73 21.77
CA PRO A 313 0.99 5.06 22.19
C PRO A 313 -0.12 4.95 23.24
N THR A 314 -0.28 5.98 24.08
CA THR A 314 -1.27 5.99 25.18
C THR A 314 -2.70 5.76 24.71
N ASP A 315 -3.00 6.12 23.47
CA ASP A 315 -4.36 6.07 22.91
C ASP A 315 -4.60 4.75 22.15
N LEU A 316 -3.61 3.85 22.09
CA LEU A 316 -3.70 2.54 21.46
C LEU A 316 -3.56 1.41 22.49
N THR A 317 -4.22 0.29 22.20
CA THR A 317 -4.18 -0.93 23.01
C THR A 317 -3.93 -2.13 22.09
N LEU A 318 -3.54 -3.27 22.64
CA LEU A 318 -3.41 -4.50 21.84
C LEU A 318 -4.73 -4.89 21.16
N GLY A 319 -5.89 -4.58 21.77
CA GLY A 319 -7.19 -4.76 21.13
C GLY A 319 -7.38 -3.92 19.86
N HIS A 320 -6.80 -2.71 19.81
CA HIS A 320 -6.79 -1.88 18.59
C HIS A 320 -5.87 -2.47 17.53
N VAL A 321 -4.67 -2.94 17.91
CA VAL A 321 -3.72 -3.62 17.00
C VAL A 321 -4.34 -4.88 16.40
N LYS A 322 -4.97 -5.72 17.24
CA LYS A 322 -5.74 -6.89 16.83
C LYS A 322 -6.83 -6.52 15.83
N GLY A 323 -7.59 -5.48 16.13
CA GLY A 323 -8.64 -4.99 15.24
C GLY A 323 -8.12 -4.51 13.89
N LEU A 324 -7.02 -3.75 13.86
CA LEU A 324 -6.40 -3.27 12.62
C LEU A 324 -5.94 -4.43 11.75
N LEU A 325 -5.26 -5.42 12.33
CA LEU A 325 -4.79 -6.59 11.58
C LEU A 325 -5.94 -7.47 11.08
N LEU A 326 -6.84 -7.89 11.99
CA LEU A 326 -7.87 -8.88 11.66
C LEU A 326 -8.94 -8.33 10.72
N ARG A 327 -9.36 -7.06 10.85
CA ARG A 327 -10.25 -6.42 9.86
C ARG A 327 -9.61 -6.37 8.48
N HIS A 328 -8.32 -6.04 8.41
CA HIS A 328 -7.61 -6.01 7.14
C HIS A 328 -7.58 -7.38 6.47
N LEU A 329 -7.29 -8.45 7.23
CA LEU A 329 -7.34 -9.83 6.72
C LEU A 329 -8.75 -10.22 6.27
N ARG A 330 -9.80 -9.87 7.03
CA ARG A 330 -11.20 -10.08 6.62
C ARG A 330 -11.53 -9.39 5.29
N TRP A 331 -11.12 -8.14 5.12
CA TRP A 331 -11.36 -7.41 3.88
C TRP A 331 -10.75 -8.11 2.66
N TRP A 332 -9.57 -8.72 2.80
CA TRP A 332 -8.92 -9.53 1.76
C TRP A 332 -9.56 -10.91 1.58
N ALA A 333 -10.10 -11.51 2.64
CA ALA A 333 -10.86 -12.78 2.57
C ALA A 333 -12.08 -12.67 1.65
N GLU A 334 -12.62 -11.47 1.48
CA GLU A 334 -13.76 -11.17 0.60
C GLU A 334 -13.38 -10.96 -0.88
N LYS A 335 -12.10 -11.12 -1.26
CA LYS A 335 -11.61 -10.86 -2.64
C LYS A 335 -11.21 -12.17 -3.33
N PRO A 336 -12.15 -13.04 -3.76
CA PRO A 336 -11.83 -14.34 -4.35
C PRO A 336 -11.04 -14.24 -5.67
N GLU A 337 -11.06 -13.09 -6.35
CA GLU A 337 -10.33 -12.85 -7.59
C GLU A 337 -8.81 -12.72 -7.41
N ILE A 338 -8.29 -12.70 -6.18
CA ILE A 338 -6.84 -12.67 -5.93
C ILE A 338 -6.15 -14.03 -6.17
N PHE A 339 -6.93 -15.09 -6.39
CA PHE A 339 -6.44 -16.44 -6.63
C PHE A 339 -6.53 -16.84 -8.11
N HIS A 340 -5.59 -17.68 -8.54
CA HIS A 340 -5.69 -18.50 -9.73
C HIS A 340 -6.68 -19.65 -9.51
N SER A 341 -7.03 -20.38 -10.57
CA SER A 341 -7.99 -21.48 -10.50
C SER A 341 -7.48 -22.66 -9.66
N ASP A 342 -6.17 -22.74 -9.45
CA ASP A 342 -5.51 -23.72 -8.61
C ASP A 342 -5.36 -23.28 -7.14
N GLY A 343 -5.85 -22.09 -6.79
CA GLY A 343 -5.76 -21.53 -5.44
C GLY A 343 -4.47 -20.76 -5.15
N THR A 344 -3.52 -20.68 -6.07
CA THR A 344 -2.31 -19.86 -5.89
C THR A 344 -2.61 -18.36 -6.07
N LEU A 345 -1.86 -17.47 -5.39
CA LEU A 345 -2.03 -16.03 -5.56
C LEU A 345 -1.59 -15.56 -6.95
N ASN A 346 -2.35 -14.65 -7.56
CA ASN A 346 -2.01 -14.04 -8.85
C ASN A 346 -1.24 -12.71 -8.72
N ILE A 347 -0.69 -12.18 -9.81
CA ILE A 347 -0.13 -10.82 -9.86
C ILE A 347 -1.27 -9.83 -10.13
N GLY A 348 -1.44 -8.83 -9.26
CA GLY A 348 -2.52 -7.86 -9.36
C GLY A 348 -2.80 -7.17 -8.03
N PHE A 349 -4.02 -6.67 -7.83
CA PHE A 349 -4.43 -6.10 -6.54
C PHE A 349 -5.62 -6.87 -5.98
N THR A 350 -6.85 -6.47 -6.31
CA THR A 350 -8.07 -7.25 -5.96
C THR A 350 -8.41 -8.32 -6.99
N TYR A 351 -7.86 -8.23 -8.20
CA TYR A 351 -7.98 -9.18 -9.30
C TYR A 351 -6.67 -9.19 -10.10
N PRO A 352 -6.46 -10.13 -11.05
CA PRO A 352 -5.24 -10.18 -11.86
C PRO A 352 -5.07 -8.91 -12.70
N ASN A 353 -3.96 -8.20 -12.52
CA ASN A 353 -3.68 -6.97 -13.26
C ASN A 353 -2.17 -6.76 -13.44
N THR A 354 -1.65 -7.05 -14.63
CA THR A 354 -0.23 -6.88 -14.96
C THR A 354 0.16 -5.44 -15.30
N TYR A 355 -0.80 -4.51 -15.49
CA TYR A 355 -0.46 -3.08 -15.65
C TYR A 355 0.06 -2.47 -14.36
N LEU A 356 -0.30 -3.03 -13.20
CA LEU A 356 0.23 -2.66 -11.89
C LEU A 356 1.64 -3.18 -11.65
N SER A 357 2.01 -4.32 -12.24
CA SER A 357 3.21 -5.07 -11.85
C SER A 357 4.51 -4.30 -12.06
N GLU A 358 5.47 -4.50 -11.18
CA GLU A 358 6.86 -4.10 -11.39
C GLU A 358 7.65 -5.19 -12.13
N ASP A 359 8.82 -4.83 -12.67
CA ASP A 359 9.73 -5.69 -13.42
C ASP A 359 10.40 -6.79 -12.58
N TYR A 360 10.28 -6.69 -11.25
CA TYR A 360 10.71 -7.70 -10.28
C TYR A 360 9.56 -8.59 -9.76
N ASN A 361 8.31 -8.41 -10.20
CA ASN A 361 7.19 -9.23 -9.73
C ASN A 361 7.11 -10.57 -10.49
N SER A 362 7.57 -11.64 -9.84
CA SER A 362 7.37 -13.01 -10.32
C SER A 362 5.97 -13.53 -9.93
N PRO A 363 5.51 -14.66 -10.49
CA PRO A 363 4.29 -15.33 -10.01
C PRO A 363 4.31 -15.65 -8.52
N GLN A 364 5.50 -15.88 -7.97
CA GLN A 364 5.74 -16.19 -6.56
C GLN A 364 5.71 -14.95 -5.67
N SER A 365 5.93 -13.77 -6.26
CA SER A 365 6.11 -12.56 -5.50
C SER A 365 4.97 -12.17 -4.55
N PRO A 366 3.68 -12.40 -4.87
CA PRO A 366 2.56 -12.08 -3.98
C PRO A 366 2.61 -12.70 -2.59
N TYR A 367 3.32 -13.81 -2.39
CA TYR A 367 3.43 -14.49 -1.09
C TYR A 367 4.18 -13.68 -0.02
N TRP A 368 4.71 -12.49 -0.37
CA TRP A 368 5.11 -11.49 0.61
C TRP A 368 4.00 -11.13 1.61
N CYS A 369 2.74 -11.33 1.22
CA CYS A 369 1.55 -11.18 2.04
C CYS A 369 1.60 -11.97 3.38
N MET A 370 2.38 -13.06 3.43
CA MET A 370 2.54 -13.91 4.61
C MET A 370 3.13 -13.17 5.83
N LYS A 371 3.77 -12.01 5.64
CA LYS A 371 4.21 -11.12 6.75
C LYS A 371 3.07 -10.76 7.71
N SER A 372 1.82 -10.70 7.24
CA SER A 372 0.67 -10.35 8.11
C SER A 372 0.17 -11.50 8.96
N LEU A 373 0.72 -12.70 8.79
CA LEU A 373 0.35 -13.90 9.54
C LEU A 373 1.39 -14.27 10.61
N VAL A 374 2.49 -13.51 10.75
CA VAL A 374 3.57 -13.84 11.70
C VAL A 374 3.14 -13.80 13.17
N ALA A 375 2.04 -13.11 13.49
CA ALA A 375 1.48 -13.08 14.84
C ALA A 375 1.04 -14.47 15.34
N ILE A 376 0.86 -15.46 14.45
CA ILE A 376 0.54 -16.86 14.81
C ILE A 376 1.63 -17.50 15.70
N ALA A 377 2.87 -16.99 15.61
CA ALA A 377 3.97 -17.41 16.47
C ALA A 377 3.73 -17.10 17.96
N LEU A 378 2.80 -16.21 18.28
CA LEU A 378 2.41 -15.96 19.67
C LEU A 378 1.56 -17.12 20.19
N PRO A 379 1.80 -17.60 21.44
CA PRO A 379 1.00 -18.63 22.08
C PRO A 379 -0.49 -18.29 22.16
N ALA A 380 -1.38 -19.28 22.13
CA ALA A 380 -2.83 -19.04 22.17
C ALA A 380 -3.33 -18.25 23.40
N ASP A 381 -2.62 -18.31 24.52
CA ASP A 381 -2.93 -17.58 25.76
C ASP A 381 -2.33 -16.17 25.84
N HIS A 382 -1.52 -15.76 24.85
CA HIS A 382 -0.92 -14.43 24.78
C HIS A 382 -1.99 -13.33 24.76
N GLU A 383 -1.71 -12.18 25.40
CA GLU A 383 -2.66 -11.06 25.55
C GLU A 383 -3.24 -10.59 24.21
N PHE A 384 -2.42 -10.58 23.15
CA PHE A 384 -2.89 -10.25 21.80
C PHE A 384 -4.08 -11.14 21.35
N TRP A 385 -4.03 -12.45 21.62
CA TRP A 385 -5.09 -13.37 21.21
C TRP A 385 -6.27 -13.37 22.17
N THR A 386 -6.04 -13.20 23.47
CA THR A 386 -7.09 -13.24 24.49
C THR A 386 -7.82 -11.90 24.69
N CYS A 387 -7.21 -10.78 24.30
CA CYS A 387 -7.87 -9.47 24.40
C CYS A 387 -9.06 -9.33 23.44
N THR A 388 -10.02 -8.51 23.83
CA THR A 388 -11.16 -8.15 22.99
C THR A 388 -10.70 -7.31 21.81
N GLU A 389 -11.10 -7.72 20.59
CA GLU A 389 -10.90 -6.88 19.40
C GLU A 389 -11.63 -5.54 19.58
N ARG A 390 -10.91 -4.43 19.44
CA ARG A 390 -11.48 -3.08 19.55
C ARG A 390 -11.78 -2.50 18.17
N PRO A 391 -12.79 -1.62 18.05
CA PRO A 391 -13.10 -0.93 16.80
C PRO A 391 -11.93 -0.05 16.33
N HIS A 392 -11.98 0.44 15.10
CA HIS A 392 -10.97 1.36 14.61
C HIS A 392 -10.91 2.64 15.49
N PRO A 393 -9.72 3.13 15.90
CA PRO A 393 -9.59 4.31 16.76
C PRO A 393 -10.19 5.62 16.22
N ILE A 394 -10.53 5.68 14.93
CA ILE A 394 -11.14 6.86 14.29
C ILE A 394 -12.66 6.73 14.10
N SER A 395 -13.25 5.61 14.52
CA SER A 395 -14.68 5.37 14.34
C SER A 395 -15.51 6.36 15.16
N PHE A 396 -16.39 7.10 14.47
CA PHE A 396 -17.19 8.22 15.02
C PHE A 396 -18.11 7.85 16.19
N SER A 397 -18.41 6.57 16.38
CA SER A 397 -19.34 6.06 17.41
C SER A 397 -18.66 5.26 18.52
N ALA A 398 -17.34 5.06 18.46
CA ALA A 398 -16.63 4.23 19.44
C ALA A 398 -16.25 5.01 20.72
N PRO A 399 -16.54 4.47 21.93
CA PRO A 399 -15.96 5.00 23.17
C PRO A 399 -14.44 4.93 23.10
N GLY A 400 -13.76 6.08 23.13
CA GLY A 400 -12.30 6.17 23.01
C GLY A 400 -11.78 6.53 21.62
N ALA A 401 -12.65 6.97 20.69
CA ALA A 401 -12.20 7.57 19.43
C ALA A 401 -11.15 8.67 19.70
N LEU A 402 -10.14 8.79 18.83
CA LEU A 402 -9.11 9.83 18.89
C LEU A 402 -9.77 11.22 18.82
N LYS A 403 -10.12 11.77 19.99
CA LYS A 403 -10.58 13.15 20.12
C LYS A 403 -9.34 14.03 20.06
N GLU A 404 -9.08 14.65 18.92
CA GLU A 404 -8.09 15.73 18.91
C GLU A 404 -8.52 16.81 19.91
N LYS A 405 -7.58 17.20 20.76
CA LYS A 405 -7.69 18.44 21.54
C LYS A 405 -7.59 19.61 20.56
N GLY A 406 -8.70 20.05 19.99
CA GLY A 406 -8.78 21.33 19.27
C GLY A 406 -9.66 21.39 18.03
N SER A 407 -10.16 20.28 17.50
CA SER A 407 -11.16 20.33 16.40
C SER A 407 -12.57 20.34 16.97
N ALA A 408 -13.40 21.24 16.42
CA ALA A 408 -14.72 21.58 16.95
C ALA A 408 -15.60 20.35 17.23
N GLN A 409 -16.31 20.40 18.37
CA GLN A 409 -17.10 19.35 19.02
C GLN A 409 -18.28 18.74 18.20
N ASN A 410 -18.37 18.93 16.88
CA ASN A 410 -19.51 18.48 16.06
C ASN A 410 -19.15 17.91 14.66
N ALA A 411 -17.87 17.62 14.35
CA ALA A 411 -17.48 17.27 12.98
C ALA A 411 -17.36 15.76 12.74
N ASN A 412 -18.25 15.19 11.92
CA ASN A 412 -18.16 13.79 11.43
C ASN A 412 -17.03 13.60 10.38
N VAL A 413 -15.97 14.42 10.39
CA VAL A 413 -14.83 14.31 9.47
C VAL A 413 -13.55 14.44 10.27
N TYR A 414 -12.68 13.45 10.19
CA TYR A 414 -11.34 13.46 10.77
C TYR A 414 -10.31 13.75 9.68
N ILE A 415 -9.44 14.72 9.92
CA ILE A 415 -8.43 15.19 8.96
C ILE A 415 -7.09 15.29 9.69
N LYS A 416 -6.03 14.67 9.16
CA LYS A 416 -4.69 14.77 9.71
C LYS A 416 -3.65 15.03 8.63
N ALA A 417 -2.90 16.12 8.78
CA ALA A 417 -1.73 16.40 7.94
C ALA A 417 -0.54 15.54 8.40
N LEU A 418 -0.16 14.57 7.59
CA LEU A 418 1.04 13.76 7.78
C LEU A 418 2.21 14.42 7.07
N VAL A 419 2.92 15.28 7.81
CA VAL A 419 4.00 16.09 7.26
C VAL A 419 5.08 15.22 6.64
N LYS A 420 5.50 14.13 7.30
CA LYS A 420 6.62 13.28 6.85
C LYS A 420 6.38 12.65 5.47
N PRO A 421 5.27 11.93 5.21
CA PRO A 421 4.96 11.41 3.88
C PRO A 421 4.36 12.46 2.91
N ARG A 422 4.20 13.73 3.30
CA ARG A 422 3.59 14.79 2.47
C ARG A 422 2.16 14.46 2.03
N GLN A 423 1.34 14.04 3.00
CA GLN A 423 -0.04 13.64 2.74
C GLN A 423 -1.00 14.26 3.75
N ILE A 424 -2.27 14.36 3.38
CA ILE A 424 -3.37 14.67 4.31
C ILE A 424 -4.31 13.48 4.29
N LEU A 425 -4.53 12.88 5.45
CA LEU A 425 -5.41 11.72 5.63
C LEU A 425 -6.80 12.22 6.01
N ILE A 426 -7.83 11.67 5.37
CA ILE A 426 -9.22 12.05 5.56
C ILE A 426 -10.07 10.81 5.82
N HIS A 427 -10.78 10.83 6.93
CA HIS A 427 -11.85 9.90 7.24
C HIS A 427 -13.14 10.71 7.37
N ALA A 428 -14.01 10.62 6.37
CA ALA A 428 -15.34 11.21 6.36
C ALA A 428 -16.41 10.11 6.57
N PRO A 429 -17.68 10.44 6.85
CA PRO A 429 -18.71 9.45 7.19
C PRO A 429 -18.93 8.42 6.08
N ALA A 430 -18.74 8.87 4.84
CA ALA A 430 -19.07 8.12 3.64
C ALA A 430 -17.85 7.73 2.80
N HIS A 431 -16.64 8.18 3.17
CA HIS A 431 -15.47 8.03 2.32
C HIS A 431 -14.17 8.16 3.12
N HIS A 432 -13.23 7.25 2.86
CA HIS A 432 -11.91 7.23 3.47
C HIS A 432 -10.81 7.27 2.39
N PHE A 433 -10.00 8.33 2.43
CA PHE A 433 -9.05 8.65 1.38
C PHE A 433 -7.90 9.53 1.90
N LEU A 434 -6.88 9.72 1.06
CA LEU A 434 -5.80 10.67 1.31
C LEU A 434 -5.64 11.63 0.14
N LEU A 435 -5.19 12.84 0.45
CA LEU A 435 -4.61 13.77 -0.52
C LEU A 435 -3.09 13.61 -0.51
N SER A 436 -2.48 13.50 -1.69
CA SER A 436 -1.04 13.26 -1.84
C SER A 436 -0.38 14.26 -2.78
N SER A 437 0.84 14.64 -2.43
CA SER A 437 1.66 15.48 -3.28
C SER A 437 3.15 15.29 -2.98
N GLY A 438 4.00 15.41 -4.01
CA GLY A 438 5.45 15.48 -3.84
C GLY A 438 6.19 14.15 -3.76
N GLN A 439 5.52 13.03 -3.58
CA GLN A 439 6.17 11.71 -3.63
C GLN A 439 6.38 11.23 -5.06
N PHE A 440 7.50 10.54 -5.30
CA PHE A 440 7.82 9.84 -6.54
C PHE A 440 9.00 8.87 -6.36
N CYS A 441 9.06 7.88 -7.24
CA CYS A 441 10.15 6.90 -7.27
C CYS A 441 11.45 7.51 -7.87
N PRO A 442 12.63 7.31 -7.24
CA PRO A 442 13.89 7.83 -7.76
C PRO A 442 14.28 7.18 -9.10
N TRP A 443 13.91 5.92 -9.30
CA TRP A 443 14.18 5.16 -10.52
C TRP A 443 12.89 4.87 -11.30
N PRO A 444 12.99 4.53 -12.60
CA PRO A 444 11.81 4.20 -13.40
C PRO A 444 11.17 2.91 -12.91
N ILE A 445 9.93 3.00 -12.40
CA ILE A 445 9.06 1.84 -12.22
C ILE A 445 7.79 2.01 -13.06
N LYS A 446 7.18 0.90 -13.45
CA LYS A 446 5.93 0.91 -14.21
C LYS A 446 4.85 1.70 -13.47
N ALA A 447 4.18 2.61 -14.20
CA ALA A 447 3.09 3.44 -13.70
C ALA A 447 3.47 4.32 -12.48
N SER A 448 4.71 4.82 -12.41
CA SER A 448 5.20 5.66 -11.31
C SER A 448 4.28 6.85 -11.00
N GLU A 449 3.76 7.50 -12.03
CA GLU A 449 2.87 8.64 -11.95
C GLU A 449 1.55 8.27 -11.27
N ALA A 450 0.98 7.12 -11.62
CA ALA A 450 -0.25 6.64 -11.02
C ALA A 450 -0.06 6.18 -9.57
N LYS A 451 1.10 5.59 -9.24
CA LYS A 451 1.41 5.04 -7.91
C LYS A 451 1.70 6.11 -6.86
N TYR A 452 2.30 7.23 -7.25
CA TYR A 452 2.72 8.28 -6.30
C TYR A 452 2.15 9.67 -6.57
N CYS A 453 1.83 10.02 -7.81
CA CYS A 453 1.62 11.40 -8.20
C CYS A 453 0.16 11.84 -8.39
N LYS A 454 -0.84 10.96 -8.22
CA LYS A 454 -2.25 11.37 -8.17
C LYS A 454 -2.52 12.32 -7.00
N PHE A 455 -3.55 13.14 -7.14
CA PHE A 455 -3.95 14.12 -6.12
C PHE A 455 -4.68 13.47 -4.94
N ALA A 456 -5.40 12.37 -5.19
CA ALA A 456 -6.13 11.64 -4.16
C ALA A 456 -6.05 10.12 -4.39
N TYR A 457 -6.08 9.37 -3.29
CA TYR A 457 -6.13 7.90 -3.29
C TYR A 457 -7.20 7.45 -2.29
N SER A 458 -8.06 6.52 -2.71
CA SER A 458 -9.24 6.09 -1.95
C SER A 458 -9.16 4.62 -1.58
N SER A 459 -9.55 4.29 -0.34
CA SER A 459 -9.67 2.89 0.12
C SER A 459 -10.83 2.12 -0.54
N SER A 460 -11.80 2.83 -1.13
CA SER A 460 -12.95 2.22 -1.82
C SER A 460 -12.88 2.35 -3.35
N PHE A 461 -12.17 3.36 -3.83
CA PHE A 461 -12.00 3.67 -5.26
C PHE A 461 -10.52 3.60 -5.59
N GLY A 462 -10.01 2.36 -5.70
CA GLY A 462 -8.61 2.13 -6.04
C GLY A 462 -8.21 2.92 -7.28
N PHE A 463 -6.97 3.37 -7.36
CA PHE A 463 -6.54 4.21 -8.47
C PHE A 463 -6.43 3.43 -9.79
N SER A 464 -6.36 4.13 -10.93
CA SER A 464 -6.06 3.50 -12.23
C SER A 464 -4.60 3.69 -12.66
N VAL A 465 -4.06 2.66 -13.31
CA VAL A 465 -2.74 2.61 -13.94
C VAL A 465 -2.86 2.68 -15.47
N PRO A 466 -1.89 3.30 -16.16
CA PRO A 466 -1.93 3.47 -17.61
C PRO A 466 -1.74 2.15 -18.38
N THR A 467 -2.47 1.98 -19.49
CA THR A 467 -2.30 0.90 -20.49
C THR A 467 -1.60 1.37 -21.77
N GLY A 468 -1.38 2.68 -21.91
CA GLY A 468 -0.89 3.34 -23.11
C GLY A 468 -0.85 4.87 -22.92
N THR A 469 -0.83 5.65 -24.01
CA THR A 469 -0.59 7.11 -23.98
C THR A 469 -1.81 7.96 -24.32
N LEU A 470 -2.87 7.37 -24.87
CA LEU A 470 -4.13 8.08 -25.16
C LEU A 470 -4.88 8.38 -23.86
N LEU A 471 -5.80 9.35 -23.89
CA LEU A 471 -6.56 9.78 -22.71
C LEU A 471 -7.28 8.62 -22.00
N GLN A 472 -7.93 7.73 -22.75
CA GLN A 472 -8.61 6.54 -22.23
C GLN A 472 -7.62 5.52 -21.65
N GLN A 473 -6.39 5.49 -22.17
CA GLN A 473 -5.35 4.54 -21.78
C GLN A 473 -4.59 5.01 -20.55
N ILE A 474 -4.35 6.32 -20.40
CA ILE A 474 -3.72 6.88 -19.20
C ILE A 474 -4.67 6.91 -18.00
N ALA A 475 -5.99 6.81 -18.25
CA ALA A 475 -7.04 6.73 -17.25
C ALA A 475 -6.85 7.72 -16.08
N PRO A 476 -7.04 9.04 -16.32
CA PRO A 476 -6.61 10.10 -15.41
C PRO A 476 -7.57 10.29 -14.21
N ASP A 477 -7.90 9.23 -13.47
CA ASP A 477 -8.60 9.38 -12.20
C ASP A 477 -7.71 10.09 -11.18
N SER A 478 -8.34 10.99 -10.43
CA SER A 478 -7.74 11.82 -9.40
C SER A 478 -6.46 12.56 -9.82
N THR A 479 -6.39 12.98 -11.09
CA THR A 479 -5.28 13.79 -11.61
C THR A 479 -5.77 14.77 -12.67
N LEU A 480 -4.94 15.78 -12.95
CA LEU A 480 -5.06 16.66 -14.11
C LEU A 480 -4.13 16.11 -15.20
N ALA A 481 -4.70 15.75 -16.34
CA ALA A 481 -3.97 15.39 -17.54
C ALA A 481 -3.96 16.60 -18.50
N ILE A 482 -2.78 16.89 -19.06
CA ILE A 482 -2.56 18.03 -19.96
C ILE A 482 -1.94 17.52 -21.27
N SER A 483 -2.43 18.07 -22.37
CA SER A 483 -1.89 17.90 -23.71
C SER A 483 -1.51 19.26 -24.29
N GLU A 484 -0.31 19.33 -24.88
CA GLU A 484 0.25 20.51 -25.58
C GLU A 484 0.34 20.28 -27.10
N ASP A 485 -0.22 19.17 -27.61
CA ASP A 485 -0.10 18.68 -28.98
C ASP A 485 -1.45 18.21 -29.56
N ALA A 486 -2.52 18.92 -29.22
CA ALA A 486 -3.89 18.67 -29.68
C ALA A 486 -4.45 17.27 -29.35
N GLY A 487 -3.85 16.56 -28.40
CA GLY A 487 -4.38 15.33 -27.81
C GLY A 487 -3.61 14.08 -28.18
N ASP A 488 -2.54 14.21 -28.96
CA ASP A 488 -1.65 13.13 -29.37
C ASP A 488 -0.91 12.53 -28.16
N THR A 489 -0.49 13.37 -27.20
CA THR A 489 0.12 12.93 -25.95
C THR A 489 -0.48 13.62 -24.73
N TRP A 490 -0.66 12.83 -23.67
CA TRP A 490 -1.14 13.32 -22.38
C TRP A 490 -0.07 13.16 -21.31
N LYS A 491 0.12 14.22 -20.53
CA LYS A 491 1.06 14.28 -19.41
C LYS A 491 0.29 14.55 -18.12
N VAL A 492 0.69 13.83 -17.08
CA VAL A 492 0.19 14.02 -15.71
C VAL A 492 1.37 14.43 -14.83
N ARG A 493 1.08 14.80 -13.59
CA ARG A 493 2.12 15.15 -12.62
C ARG A 493 3.14 14.02 -12.48
N TRP A 494 4.41 14.34 -12.69
CA TRP A 494 5.53 13.44 -12.46
C TRP A 494 6.76 14.27 -12.07
N LYS A 495 7.40 13.92 -10.95
CA LYS A 495 8.53 14.64 -10.35
C LYS A 495 8.23 16.13 -10.17
N SER A 496 7.82 16.50 -8.98
CA SER A 496 7.45 17.86 -8.63
C SER A 496 8.45 18.51 -7.69
N ASP A 497 8.31 19.81 -7.50
CA ASP A 497 8.97 20.55 -6.42
C ASP A 497 8.59 19.97 -5.04
N GLU A 498 9.29 20.38 -3.99
CA GLU A 498 8.88 20.05 -2.61
C GLU A 498 7.49 20.62 -2.34
N PRO A 499 6.53 19.83 -1.82
CA PRO A 499 5.20 20.33 -1.51
C PRO A 499 5.20 21.11 -0.20
N GLU A 500 4.34 22.12 -0.13
CA GLU A 500 4.12 22.95 1.05
C GLU A 500 2.78 22.60 1.71
N PHE A 501 2.76 22.57 3.04
CA PHE A 501 1.51 22.53 3.79
C PHE A 501 1.00 23.95 3.99
N GLY A 502 -0.22 24.20 3.52
CA GLY A 502 -0.91 25.47 3.65
C GLY A 502 -2.28 25.32 4.33
N TYR A 503 -3.05 26.40 4.32
CA TYR A 503 -4.42 26.40 4.82
C TYR A 503 -5.33 27.23 3.94
N ALA A 504 -6.52 26.73 3.64
CA ALA A 504 -7.64 27.53 3.17
C ALA A 504 -8.47 28.05 4.36
N ARG A 505 -9.26 29.11 4.16
CA ARG A 505 -10.14 29.64 5.20
C ARG A 505 -11.60 29.41 4.83
N PHE A 506 -12.39 28.95 5.77
CA PHE A 506 -13.83 28.84 5.63
C PHE A 506 -14.52 29.68 6.70
N LYS A 507 -15.62 30.34 6.33
CA LYS A 507 -16.47 31.02 7.28
C LYS A 507 -17.91 30.76 6.89
N SER A 508 -18.69 30.25 7.84
CA SER A 508 -20.14 30.24 7.74
C SER A 508 -20.70 31.50 8.39
N VAL A 509 -21.91 31.89 7.98
CA VAL A 509 -22.57 33.08 8.51
C VAL A 509 -22.77 32.93 10.03
N GLY A 510 -22.19 33.85 10.80
CA GLY A 510 -22.28 33.84 12.26
C GLY A 510 -21.31 32.88 12.96
N THR A 511 -20.35 32.26 12.26
CA THR A 511 -19.29 31.43 12.87
C THR A 511 -17.91 32.09 12.76
N ASP A 512 -16.99 31.63 13.61
CA ASP A 512 -15.57 31.95 13.47
C ASP A 512 -14.99 31.35 12.18
N VAL A 513 -13.86 31.92 11.74
CA VAL A 513 -13.13 31.45 10.56
C VAL A 513 -12.40 30.14 10.91
N MET A 514 -12.70 29.08 10.16
CA MET A 514 -12.04 27.78 10.24
C MET A 514 -10.86 27.72 9.27
N GLN A 515 -9.73 27.18 9.72
CA GLN A 515 -8.61 26.83 8.84
C GLN A 515 -8.74 25.39 8.36
N ILE A 516 -8.60 25.18 7.05
CA ILE A 516 -8.70 23.87 6.40
C ILE A 516 -7.32 23.49 5.89
N PRO A 517 -6.75 22.34 6.30
CA PRO A 517 -5.46 21.88 5.79
C PRO A 517 -5.45 21.76 4.26
N ALA A 518 -4.40 22.30 3.65
CA ALA A 518 -4.16 22.25 2.23
C ALA A 518 -2.75 21.77 1.90
N LEU A 519 -2.60 21.17 0.72
CA LEU A 519 -1.31 20.70 0.20
C LEU A 519 -1.05 21.37 -1.15
N ILE A 520 0.04 22.13 -1.22
CA ILE A 520 0.38 22.98 -2.36
C ILE A 520 1.62 22.40 -3.02
N ASN A 521 1.62 22.31 -4.34
CA ASN A 521 2.76 21.78 -5.06
C ASN A 521 2.83 22.28 -6.48
N THR A 522 4.05 22.47 -6.96
CA THR A 522 4.28 22.93 -8.32
C THR A 522 5.01 21.88 -9.15
N TRP A 523 4.58 21.74 -10.39
CA TRP A 523 5.09 20.73 -11.32
C TRP A 523 5.06 21.24 -12.76
N ILE A 524 5.79 20.53 -13.64
CA ILE A 524 5.82 20.76 -15.08
C ILE A 524 5.43 19.47 -15.81
N PRO A 525 4.59 19.52 -16.87
CA PRO A 525 4.20 18.32 -17.62
C PRO A 525 5.36 17.53 -18.23
N SER A 526 6.41 18.23 -18.66
CA SER A 526 7.66 17.63 -19.13
C SER A 526 8.80 18.64 -19.05
N ARG A 527 10.05 18.18 -19.21
CA ARG A 527 11.21 19.08 -19.30
C ARG A 527 11.09 20.08 -20.45
N ALA A 528 10.48 19.67 -21.57
CA ALA A 528 10.25 20.51 -22.75
C ALA A 528 9.00 21.40 -22.63
N SER A 529 8.12 21.11 -21.67
CA SER A 529 6.88 21.84 -21.47
C SER A 529 7.16 23.30 -21.13
N LYS A 530 6.39 24.17 -21.78
CA LYS A 530 6.47 25.62 -21.61
C LYS A 530 5.55 26.12 -20.51
N ILE A 531 4.85 25.25 -19.81
CA ILE A 531 3.92 25.63 -18.75
C ILE A 531 4.38 25.10 -17.40
N LYS A 532 3.95 25.79 -16.34
CA LYS A 532 4.12 25.39 -14.94
C LYS A 532 2.74 25.38 -14.30
N VAL A 533 2.48 24.37 -13.48
CA VAL A 533 1.19 24.15 -12.84
C VAL A 533 1.38 24.13 -11.33
N LYS A 534 0.89 25.16 -10.63
CA LYS A 534 0.77 25.15 -9.16
C LYS A 534 -0.59 24.57 -8.80
N THR A 535 -0.58 23.47 -8.07
CA THR A 535 -1.77 22.74 -7.64
C THR A 535 -1.95 22.85 -6.15
N THR A 536 -3.13 23.27 -5.70
CA THR A 536 -3.53 23.32 -4.29
C THR A 536 -4.67 22.32 -4.06
N LEU A 537 -4.46 21.38 -3.15
CA LEU A 537 -5.44 20.38 -2.73
C LEU A 537 -6.00 20.80 -1.37
N ILE A 538 -7.32 20.93 -1.27
CA ILE A 538 -7.99 21.40 -0.05
C ILE A 538 -8.90 20.27 0.46
N SER A 539 -8.73 19.95 1.73
CA SER A 539 -9.49 18.88 2.41
C SER A 539 -10.98 19.22 2.52
N PRO A 540 -11.86 18.22 2.71
CA PRO A 540 -13.27 18.46 3.05
C PRO A 540 -13.46 19.23 4.35
N ILE A 541 -14.69 19.68 4.60
CA ILE A 541 -15.12 20.24 5.89
C ILE A 541 -16.36 19.53 6.38
N ALA A 542 -16.68 19.67 7.68
CA ALA A 542 -17.86 19.04 8.28
C ALA A 542 -19.18 19.37 7.57
N HIS A 543 -19.29 20.58 7.01
CA HIS A 543 -20.48 21.02 6.26
C HIS A 543 -20.58 20.34 4.87
N TRP A 544 -19.46 20.09 4.21
CA TRP A 544 -19.36 19.40 2.92
C TRP A 544 -18.42 18.20 3.03
N PRO A 545 -18.81 17.14 3.77
CA PRO A 545 -17.91 16.04 4.14
C PRO A 545 -17.52 15.15 2.95
N HIS A 546 -18.25 15.24 1.84
CA HIS A 546 -18.09 14.40 0.65
C HIS A 546 -17.37 15.12 -0.49
N TRP A 547 -16.90 16.33 -0.25
CA TRP A 547 -16.30 17.20 -1.25
C TRP A 547 -14.87 17.57 -0.88
N HIS A 548 -13.92 17.38 -1.79
CA HIS A 548 -12.60 18.03 -1.71
C HIS A 548 -12.39 18.93 -2.93
N VAL A 549 -11.59 19.98 -2.76
CA VAL A 549 -11.36 21.01 -3.79
C VAL A 549 -9.93 20.92 -4.32
N ARG A 550 -9.78 21.16 -5.62
CA ARG A 550 -8.50 21.24 -6.31
C ARG A 550 -8.43 22.53 -7.12
N ILE A 551 -7.32 23.22 -6.99
CA ILE A 551 -7.06 24.49 -7.68
C ILE A 551 -5.79 24.32 -8.48
N HIS A 552 -5.84 24.66 -9.75
CA HIS A 552 -4.69 24.65 -10.65
C HIS A 552 -4.47 26.06 -11.18
N GLU A 553 -3.34 26.65 -10.83
CA GLU A 553 -2.82 27.89 -11.41
C GLU A 553 -1.82 27.51 -12.49
N ILE A 554 -2.15 27.80 -13.75
CA ILE A 554 -1.36 27.42 -14.91
C ILE A 554 -0.77 28.68 -15.55
N SER A 555 0.55 28.74 -15.62
CA SER A 555 1.27 29.88 -16.16
C SER A 555 2.28 29.46 -17.22
N SER A 556 2.57 30.35 -18.17
CA SER A 556 3.71 30.19 -19.06
C SER A 556 5.02 30.26 -18.27
N ARG A 557 6.00 29.44 -18.65
CA ARG A 557 7.40 29.46 -18.17
C ARG A 557 8.30 30.33 -19.03
N SER A 558 7.81 30.81 -20.16
CA SER A 558 8.58 31.63 -21.10
C SER A 558 7.96 33.00 -21.24
N GLU A 559 8.82 34.02 -21.18
CA GLU A 559 8.47 35.42 -21.44
C GLU A 559 8.40 35.73 -22.95
N GLU A 560 8.96 34.85 -23.80
CA GLU A 560 9.24 35.11 -25.23
C GLU A 560 8.47 34.20 -26.21
N ILE A 561 7.77 33.18 -25.72
CA ILE A 561 7.07 32.23 -26.60
C ILE A 561 5.60 32.63 -26.74
N GLY A 562 5.12 32.66 -27.98
CA GLY A 562 3.72 32.94 -28.34
C GLY A 562 2.71 31.96 -27.71
N ASP A 563 1.44 32.24 -27.97
CA ASP A 563 0.29 31.54 -27.40
C ASP A 563 0.44 30.00 -27.41
N VAL A 564 0.14 29.37 -26.27
CA VAL A 564 0.18 27.90 -26.08
C VAL A 564 -1.24 27.39 -25.89
N ASP A 565 -1.72 26.62 -26.86
CA ASP A 565 -2.99 25.90 -26.73
C ASP A 565 -2.79 24.64 -25.90
N ILE A 566 -3.56 24.51 -24.83
CA ILE A 566 -3.54 23.35 -23.95
C ILE A 566 -4.92 22.72 -23.89
N GLN A 567 -4.95 21.39 -24.00
CA GLN A 567 -6.11 20.57 -23.65
C GLN A 567 -5.92 19.99 -22.26
N MET A 568 -6.97 20.02 -21.46
CA MET A 568 -6.95 19.57 -20.08
C MET A 568 -8.10 18.59 -19.83
N CYS A 569 -7.83 17.57 -19.04
CA CYS A 569 -8.81 16.63 -18.54
C CYS A 569 -8.52 16.36 -17.06
N GLU A 570 -9.41 16.81 -16.19
CA GLU A 570 -9.33 16.50 -14.76
C GLU A 570 -10.33 15.41 -14.38
N GLY A 571 -9.86 14.37 -13.70
CA GLY A 571 -10.69 13.25 -13.25
C GLY A 571 -11.01 13.26 -11.76
N GLY A 572 -12.25 12.85 -11.45
CA GLY A 572 -12.65 12.38 -10.12
C GLY A 572 -12.13 10.97 -9.83
N PHE A 573 -12.78 10.22 -8.95
CA PHE A 573 -12.44 8.83 -8.68
C PHE A 573 -12.99 7.90 -9.77
N ALA A 574 -12.24 6.84 -10.08
CA ALA A 574 -12.73 5.76 -10.94
C ALA A 574 -13.71 4.87 -10.15
N VAL A 575 -14.88 4.61 -10.73
CA VAL A 575 -15.93 3.80 -10.11
C VAL A 575 -16.45 2.72 -11.07
N ASN A 576 -17.18 1.74 -10.55
CA ASN A 576 -17.70 0.63 -11.34
C ASN A 576 -18.55 1.10 -12.54
N SER A 577 -18.41 0.41 -13.69
CA SER A 577 -19.03 0.81 -14.97
C SER A 577 -20.32 0.07 -15.35
N PHE A 578 -20.82 -0.84 -14.51
CA PHE A 578 -21.94 -1.71 -14.85
C PHE A 578 -23.02 -1.74 -13.78
N GLN A 579 -24.25 -2.02 -14.21
CA GLN A 579 -25.40 -2.27 -13.36
C GLN A 579 -25.22 -3.61 -12.64
N GLU A 580 -25.43 -3.63 -11.33
CA GLU A 580 -25.29 -4.82 -10.49
C GLU A 580 -26.21 -5.96 -10.94
N ASP A 581 -27.46 -5.63 -11.30
CA ASP A 581 -28.51 -6.61 -11.61
C ASP A 581 -28.33 -7.28 -12.97
N SER A 582 -27.98 -6.48 -13.98
CA SER A 582 -27.97 -6.91 -15.38
C SER A 582 -26.57 -7.16 -15.93
N GLY A 583 -25.53 -6.64 -15.26
CA GLY A 583 -24.15 -6.63 -15.76
C GLY A 583 -23.91 -5.72 -16.97
N LEU A 584 -24.96 -5.02 -17.44
CA LEU A 584 -24.91 -4.10 -18.58
C LEU A 584 -24.25 -2.78 -18.19
N ALA A 585 -23.84 -1.99 -19.19
CA ALA A 585 -23.30 -0.65 -18.96
C ALA A 585 -24.29 0.25 -18.20
N LEU A 586 -23.76 1.13 -17.35
CA LEU A 586 -24.56 2.15 -16.68
C LEU A 586 -25.19 3.11 -17.71
N PRO A 587 -26.51 3.38 -17.65
CA PRO A 587 -27.19 4.24 -18.61
C PRO A 587 -26.88 5.72 -18.36
N GLN A 588 -26.69 6.49 -19.43
CA GLN A 588 -26.60 7.95 -19.36
C GLN A 588 -28.00 8.57 -19.24
N LYS A 589 -28.20 9.42 -18.23
CA LYS A 589 -29.47 10.07 -17.87
C LYS A 589 -29.21 11.47 -17.34
N ARG A 590 -30.27 12.25 -17.10
CA ARG A 590 -30.15 13.44 -16.25
C ARG A 590 -30.05 13.01 -14.79
N VAL A 591 -29.37 13.78 -13.95
CA VAL A 591 -29.19 13.47 -12.51
C VAL A 591 -30.53 13.16 -11.82
N GLY A 592 -31.59 13.92 -12.10
CA GLY A 592 -32.92 13.70 -11.53
C GLY A 592 -33.70 12.50 -12.08
N GLU A 593 -33.21 11.86 -13.13
CA GLU A 593 -33.81 10.67 -13.77
C GLU A 593 -33.11 9.37 -13.37
N ILE A 594 -32.00 9.46 -12.62
CA ILE A 594 -31.29 8.30 -12.08
C ILE A 594 -32.15 7.70 -10.96
N LYS A 595 -32.39 6.40 -11.06
CA LYS A 595 -33.28 5.66 -10.16
C LYS A 595 -32.50 4.56 -9.47
N ALA A 596 -32.96 4.22 -8.27
CA ALA A 596 -32.47 3.08 -7.54
C ALA A 596 -32.84 1.76 -8.24
N ASN A 597 -31.94 0.78 -8.17
CA ASN A 597 -32.19 -0.61 -8.57
C ASN A 597 -33.05 -1.35 -7.51
N HIS A 598 -33.25 -2.66 -7.67
CA HIS A 598 -34.08 -3.44 -6.73
C HIS A 598 -33.51 -3.52 -5.30
N ARG A 599 -32.22 -3.19 -5.11
CA ARG A 599 -31.54 -3.14 -3.81
C ARG A 599 -31.53 -1.74 -3.21
N GLY A 600 -32.15 -0.76 -3.87
CA GLY A 600 -32.15 0.63 -3.39
C GLY A 600 -30.91 1.44 -3.79
N ILE A 601 -30.06 0.93 -4.68
CA ILE A 601 -28.80 1.60 -5.07
C ILE A 601 -28.97 2.38 -6.37
N LEU A 602 -28.54 3.65 -6.39
CA LEU A 602 -28.57 4.47 -7.60
C LEU A 602 -27.59 3.97 -8.66
N GLU A 603 -28.07 3.81 -9.89
CA GLU A 603 -27.26 3.37 -11.03
C GLU A 603 -27.50 4.22 -12.27
N GLY A 604 -26.44 4.84 -12.77
CA GLY A 604 -26.49 5.67 -13.96
C GLY A 604 -25.33 6.66 -14.05
N THR A 605 -25.21 7.31 -15.19
CA THR A 605 -24.24 8.37 -15.43
C THR A 605 -24.96 9.65 -15.82
N ALA A 606 -24.38 10.80 -15.47
CA ALA A 606 -24.85 12.09 -15.94
C ALA A 606 -23.64 12.98 -16.26
N ALA A 607 -23.79 13.81 -17.29
CA ALA A 607 -22.79 14.78 -17.71
C ALA A 607 -23.50 16.03 -18.24
N ASP A 608 -23.08 17.18 -17.74
CA ASP A 608 -23.58 18.51 -18.07
C ASP A 608 -22.41 19.40 -18.53
N LYS A 609 -22.66 20.69 -18.75
CA LYS A 609 -21.63 21.64 -19.19
C LYS A 609 -20.45 21.76 -18.22
N ASP A 610 -20.70 21.64 -16.92
CA ASP A 610 -19.72 21.95 -15.86
C ASP A 610 -19.53 20.82 -14.87
N SER A 611 -20.16 19.66 -15.09
CA SER A 611 -20.15 18.57 -14.14
C SER A 611 -20.36 17.22 -14.80
N SER A 612 -19.79 16.18 -14.20
CA SER A 612 -20.10 14.80 -14.53
C SER A 612 -20.11 13.95 -13.27
N VAL A 613 -20.94 12.90 -13.26
CA VAL A 613 -21.14 12.04 -12.11
C VAL A 613 -21.52 10.63 -12.54
N VAL A 614 -21.04 9.65 -11.79
CA VAL A 614 -21.31 8.24 -11.97
C VAL A 614 -21.86 7.68 -10.67
N PHE A 615 -23.04 7.05 -10.75
CA PHE A 615 -23.70 6.32 -9.68
C PHE A 615 -23.60 4.82 -9.97
N SER A 616 -23.06 4.05 -9.03
CA SER A 616 -22.82 2.62 -9.18
C SER A 616 -22.98 1.87 -7.86
N SER A 617 -23.07 0.54 -7.95
CA SER A 617 -23.02 -0.35 -6.77
C SER A 617 -21.76 -0.24 -5.92
N SER A 618 -20.65 0.23 -6.50
CA SER A 618 -19.41 0.48 -5.75
C SER A 618 -19.36 1.84 -5.05
N GLY A 619 -20.33 2.71 -5.31
CA GLY A 619 -20.35 4.08 -4.81
C GLY A 619 -20.56 5.11 -5.91
N ILE A 620 -20.44 6.37 -5.51
CA ILE A 620 -20.67 7.54 -6.35
C ILE A 620 -19.39 8.34 -6.43
N SER A 621 -19.02 8.73 -7.66
CA SER A 621 -17.98 9.73 -7.88
C SER A 621 -18.52 10.80 -8.82
N GLY A 622 -18.25 12.05 -8.50
CA GLY A 622 -18.57 13.18 -9.35
C GLY A 622 -17.49 14.23 -9.33
N ILE A 623 -17.50 15.10 -10.34
CA ILE A 623 -16.63 16.26 -10.44
C ILE A 623 -17.43 17.43 -10.99
N VAL A 624 -17.18 18.62 -10.43
CA VAL A 624 -17.77 19.88 -10.88
C VAL A 624 -16.67 20.92 -11.06
N GLN A 625 -16.79 21.69 -12.13
CA GLN A 625 -16.03 22.91 -12.36
C GLN A 625 -16.70 24.07 -11.60
N LEU A 626 -15.93 24.78 -10.78
CA LEU A 626 -16.37 25.93 -10.01
C LEU A 626 -15.88 27.27 -10.62
N SER A 627 -15.01 27.23 -11.63
CA SER A 627 -14.59 28.43 -12.37
C SER A 627 -15.62 28.87 -13.43
N THR A 628 -15.53 30.13 -13.89
CA THR A 628 -16.42 30.70 -14.91
C THR A 628 -16.04 30.35 -16.35
N GLN A 629 -14.99 29.54 -16.55
CA GLN A 629 -14.50 29.22 -17.90
C GLN A 629 -15.38 28.17 -18.60
N GLN A 630 -15.39 28.22 -19.93
CA GLN A 630 -16.14 27.25 -20.74
C GLN A 630 -15.51 25.86 -20.59
N THR A 631 -16.28 24.91 -20.10
CA THR A 631 -15.87 23.53 -19.85
C THR A 631 -16.90 22.54 -20.40
N GLN A 632 -16.57 21.26 -20.33
CA GLN A 632 -17.50 20.18 -20.60
C GLN A 632 -17.32 19.06 -19.57
N GLY A 633 -18.41 18.65 -18.92
CA GLY A 633 -18.44 17.41 -18.16
C GLY A 633 -18.48 16.22 -19.11
N VAL A 634 -17.62 15.23 -18.88
CA VAL A 634 -17.54 13.99 -19.67
C VAL A 634 -17.38 12.81 -18.73
N VAL A 635 -18.17 11.75 -18.92
CA VAL A 635 -17.91 10.46 -18.26
C VAL A 635 -16.98 9.65 -19.15
N LEU A 636 -15.70 9.67 -18.81
CA LEU A 636 -14.66 8.96 -19.54
C LEU A 636 -14.75 7.46 -19.28
N LYS A 637 -14.73 6.68 -20.36
CA LYS A 637 -14.58 5.23 -20.32
C LYS A 637 -13.12 4.86 -20.57
N PRO A 638 -12.33 4.55 -19.53
CA PRO A 638 -10.96 4.08 -19.71
C PRO A 638 -10.91 2.67 -20.32
N ASP A 639 -9.73 2.28 -20.75
CA ASP A 639 -9.45 0.89 -21.10
C ASP A 639 -9.76 -0.04 -19.92
N SER A 640 -10.19 -1.26 -20.23
CA SER A 640 -10.37 -2.29 -19.19
C SER A 640 -9.04 -2.60 -18.53
N ASN A 641 -9.10 -3.01 -17.27
CA ASN A 641 -7.97 -3.34 -16.41
C ASN A 641 -7.03 -2.16 -16.07
N THR A 642 -7.43 -0.93 -16.31
CA THR A 642 -6.72 0.26 -15.80
C THR A 642 -6.85 0.37 -14.28
N ASN A 643 -8.05 0.19 -13.72
CA ASN A 643 -8.32 0.37 -12.29
C ASN A 643 -7.88 -0.82 -11.42
N LEU A 644 -7.35 -0.60 -10.22
CA LEU A 644 -6.83 -1.69 -9.37
C LEU A 644 -7.92 -2.52 -8.64
N MET A 645 -9.12 -1.96 -8.48
CA MET A 645 -10.22 -2.58 -7.74
C MET A 645 -11.33 -3.11 -8.65
N MET A 646 -11.46 -2.55 -9.86
CA MET A 646 -12.54 -2.87 -10.79
C MET A 646 -11.99 -3.09 -12.20
N PRO A 647 -12.20 -4.27 -12.84
CA PRO A 647 -11.68 -4.51 -14.19
C PRO A 647 -12.32 -3.62 -15.27
N ARG A 648 -13.51 -3.07 -14.99
CA ARG A 648 -14.20 -2.11 -15.85
C ARG A 648 -14.67 -0.93 -14.99
N SER A 649 -14.23 0.26 -15.34
CA SER A 649 -14.53 1.48 -14.59
C SER A 649 -15.02 2.61 -15.50
N LEU A 650 -15.56 3.65 -14.89
CA LEU A 650 -15.82 4.96 -15.49
C LEU A 650 -15.18 6.03 -14.61
N ILE A 651 -14.75 7.12 -15.24
CA ILE A 651 -14.14 8.26 -14.56
C ILE A 651 -14.98 9.50 -14.91
N PRO A 652 -15.64 10.15 -13.94
CA PRO A 652 -16.22 11.47 -14.17
C PRO A 652 -15.08 12.47 -14.37
N THR A 653 -15.12 13.21 -15.48
CA THR A 653 -14.08 14.19 -15.85
C THR A 653 -14.68 15.55 -16.18
N ILE A 654 -13.85 16.59 -16.04
CA ILE A 654 -14.05 17.90 -16.67
C ILE A 654 -12.97 18.06 -17.75
N GLN A 655 -13.41 18.39 -18.96
CA GLN A 655 -12.53 18.68 -20.08
C GLN A 655 -12.60 20.15 -20.47
N GLN A 656 -11.45 20.70 -20.87
CA GLN A 656 -11.32 22.09 -21.25
C GLN A 656 -10.16 22.32 -22.22
N THR A 657 -10.31 23.30 -23.12
CA THR A 657 -9.20 23.85 -23.91
C THR A 657 -8.97 25.31 -23.51
N VAL A 658 -7.71 25.69 -23.33
CA VAL A 658 -7.30 27.06 -22.99
C VAL A 658 -6.11 27.48 -23.84
N THR A 659 -6.12 28.71 -24.33
CA THR A 659 -4.96 29.35 -24.94
C THR A 659 -4.26 30.21 -23.90
N LEU A 660 -3.07 29.82 -23.47
CA LEU A 660 -2.25 30.61 -22.56
C LEU A 660 -1.43 31.62 -23.35
N LYS A 661 -1.54 32.90 -23.02
CA LYS A 661 -0.76 33.96 -23.65
C LYS A 661 0.47 34.33 -22.81
N ALA A 662 1.53 34.77 -23.48
CA ALA A 662 2.71 35.30 -22.80
C ALA A 662 2.33 36.49 -21.90
N GLN A 663 2.97 36.57 -20.71
CA GLN A 663 2.84 37.70 -19.76
C GLN A 663 1.43 37.97 -19.22
N GLN A 664 0.48 37.02 -19.37
CA GLN A 664 -0.82 37.10 -18.72
C GLN A 664 -0.81 36.47 -17.33
N ALA A 665 -1.78 36.87 -16.51
CA ALA A 665 -2.05 36.23 -15.23
C ALA A 665 -2.30 34.72 -15.43
N PRO A 666 -1.95 33.87 -14.44
CA PRO A 666 -2.19 32.44 -14.53
C PRO A 666 -3.65 32.12 -14.85
N ALA A 667 -3.88 31.13 -15.71
CA ALA A 667 -5.20 30.55 -15.87
C ALA A 667 -5.54 29.75 -14.61
N ILE A 668 -6.68 30.05 -13.98
CA ILE A 668 -7.12 29.38 -12.75
C ILE A 668 -8.23 28.42 -13.09
N PHE A 669 -8.02 27.14 -12.76
CA PHE A 669 -8.98 26.04 -12.93
C PHE A 669 -9.32 25.48 -11.55
N ILE A 670 -10.60 25.38 -11.20
CA ILE A 670 -11.05 25.06 -9.85
C ILE A 670 -12.09 23.96 -9.89
N THR A 671 -11.73 22.74 -9.51
CA THR A 671 -12.67 21.63 -9.45
C THR A 671 -13.00 21.26 -8.02
N ALA A 672 -14.22 20.77 -7.81
CA ALA A 672 -14.58 20.04 -6.62
C ALA A 672 -14.98 18.62 -7.00
N VAL A 673 -14.46 17.65 -6.24
CA VAL A 673 -14.70 16.23 -6.46
C VAL A 673 -15.60 15.72 -5.34
N PHE A 674 -16.68 15.04 -5.72
CA PHE A 674 -17.65 14.42 -4.84
C PHE A 674 -17.43 12.92 -4.76
N ALA A 675 -17.47 12.34 -3.58
CA ALA A 675 -17.34 10.89 -3.41
C ALA A 675 -18.13 10.35 -2.21
N ILE A 676 -18.84 9.24 -2.45
CA ILE A 676 -19.57 8.45 -1.44
C ILE A 676 -19.32 6.97 -1.71
N SER A 677 -18.76 6.25 -0.75
CA SER A 677 -18.52 4.80 -0.82
C SER A 677 -19.24 3.97 0.26
N ALA A 678 -19.88 4.60 1.26
CA ALA A 678 -20.60 3.89 2.32
C ALA A 678 -21.97 3.33 1.83
N PRO A 679 -22.19 2.00 1.88
CA PRO A 679 -23.43 1.37 1.40
C PRO A 679 -24.71 1.91 2.04
N GLU A 680 -24.66 2.29 3.33
CA GLU A 680 -25.82 2.81 4.05
C GLU A 680 -26.31 4.12 3.42
N LEU A 681 -25.39 5.00 3.02
CA LEU A 681 -25.71 6.28 2.40
C LEU A 681 -26.13 6.12 0.94
N LEU A 682 -25.62 5.10 0.24
CA LEU A 682 -26.05 4.78 -1.14
C LEU A 682 -27.53 4.42 -1.22
N SER A 683 -28.13 3.95 -0.11
CA SER A 683 -29.54 3.59 -0.05
C SER A 683 -30.49 4.80 0.12
N ASN A 684 -29.98 5.97 0.55
CA ASN A 684 -30.78 7.19 0.72
C ASN A 684 -30.67 8.13 -0.49
N THR A 685 -31.36 7.74 -1.57
CA THR A 685 -31.35 8.46 -2.85
C THR A 685 -31.63 9.97 -2.70
N ALA A 686 -32.61 10.35 -1.88
CA ALA A 686 -33.00 11.75 -1.74
C ALA A 686 -31.90 12.59 -1.09
N GLN A 687 -31.25 12.04 -0.06
CA GLN A 687 -30.13 12.68 0.63
C GLN A 687 -28.93 12.83 -0.31
N VAL A 688 -28.52 11.75 -0.98
CA VAL A 688 -27.39 11.77 -1.93
C VAL A 688 -27.58 12.81 -3.02
N LEU A 689 -28.79 12.87 -3.61
CA LEU A 689 -29.10 13.86 -4.64
C LEU A 689 -29.13 15.29 -4.10
N ALA A 690 -29.50 15.48 -2.83
CA ALA A 690 -29.42 16.79 -2.17
C ALA A 690 -27.96 17.20 -1.95
N GLU A 691 -27.12 16.31 -1.41
CA GLU A 691 -25.69 16.55 -1.18
C GLU A 691 -24.89 16.80 -2.47
N TRP A 692 -25.24 16.14 -3.57
CA TRP A 692 -24.65 16.42 -4.89
C TRP A 692 -25.05 17.81 -5.43
N LYS A 693 -26.28 18.26 -5.15
CA LYS A 693 -26.78 19.58 -5.58
C LYS A 693 -26.25 20.70 -4.69
N ASP A 694 -25.98 20.40 -3.43
CA ASP A 694 -25.37 21.31 -2.48
C ASP A 694 -23.87 21.48 -2.78
N ARG A 695 -23.59 22.32 -3.78
CA ARG A 695 -22.24 22.60 -4.27
C ARG A 695 -21.60 23.72 -3.45
N LEU A 696 -20.33 23.54 -3.11
CA LEU A 696 -19.53 24.56 -2.44
C LEU A 696 -19.45 25.84 -3.28
N VAL A 697 -19.54 26.99 -2.60
CA VAL A 697 -19.30 28.30 -3.20
C VAL A 697 -17.90 28.77 -2.82
N LEU A 698 -17.06 29.03 -3.83
CA LEU A 698 -15.68 29.48 -3.65
C LEU A 698 -15.54 30.94 -4.09
N LYS A 699 -14.85 31.75 -3.28
CA LYS A 699 -14.36 33.09 -3.68
C LYS A 699 -12.84 33.14 -3.53
N LEU A 700 -12.19 33.65 -4.56
CA LEU A 700 -10.76 34.02 -4.51
C LEU A 700 -10.66 35.45 -3.99
N GLY A 701 -9.93 35.70 -2.90
CA GLY A 701 -9.78 37.05 -2.35
C GLY A 701 -9.51 37.10 -0.85
N GLN A 702 -9.63 38.30 -0.26
CA GLN A 702 -9.42 38.54 1.17
C GLN A 702 -10.72 38.69 1.99
N ASP A 703 -11.86 38.93 1.34
CA ASP A 703 -13.12 39.17 2.03
C ASP A 703 -13.81 37.86 2.45
N VAL A 704 -14.31 37.87 3.69
CA VAL A 704 -15.04 36.75 4.27
C VAL A 704 -16.30 37.28 4.94
N GLN A 705 -17.30 37.64 4.14
CA GLN A 705 -18.58 38.18 4.64
C GLN A 705 -19.77 37.21 4.49
N ASP A 706 -19.68 36.21 3.62
CA ASP A 706 -20.75 35.24 3.32
C ASP A 706 -20.33 33.80 3.65
N GLU A 707 -21.26 32.83 3.56
CA GLU A 707 -20.99 31.39 3.67
C GLU A 707 -20.18 30.89 2.47
N VAL A 708 -18.86 31.05 2.56
CA VAL A 708 -17.93 30.89 1.44
C VAL A 708 -16.60 30.34 1.95
N ILE A 709 -15.98 29.47 1.16
CA ILE A 709 -14.56 29.12 1.34
C ILE A 709 -13.73 30.20 0.63
N THR A 710 -12.97 30.97 1.41
CA THR A 710 -12.03 31.98 0.92
C THR A 710 -10.62 31.40 0.90
N ILE A 711 -10.04 31.35 -0.30
CA ILE A 711 -8.69 30.82 -0.49
C ILE A 711 -7.72 32.00 -0.63
N HIS A 712 -6.69 32.01 0.22
CA HIS A 712 -5.54 32.88 0.04
C HIS A 712 -4.54 32.14 -0.85
N LEU A 713 -4.38 32.59 -2.10
CA LEU A 713 -3.45 32.01 -3.07
C LEU A 713 -2.08 32.68 -3.06
#